data_AF-A0A6J1PIV4-F1
#
_entry.id   AF-A0A6J1PIV4-F1
#
_cell.length_a   1.000
_cell.length_b   1.000
_cell.length_c   1.000
_cell.angle_alpha   90.00
_cell.angle_beta   90.00
_cell.angle_gamma   90.00
#
_symmetry.space_group_name_H-M   'P 1'
#
loop_
_entity.id
_entity.type
_entity.pdbx_description
1 polymer ?
#
loop_
_entity_poly.entity_id
_entity_poly.type
_entity_poly.pdbx_seq_one_letter_code
_entity_poly.pdbx_strand_id
1 'polypeptide(L)'
;MRRSLNVNMPAKGDRVRDRNGKFSTKRKLQWKENVRNACKRRKIQNEDSKDSIVNGRRVVEIKMLAEEMWCPACDAPLSFRYVENENVIGLASIFRVRCHTCLLLHEVKSSKCYKKREDGNCTQYDVNAKSALAMIDAGIGYTHMNTILSILNIPIISNTLLKRNERYVGKSLEDLARKSCREALRLEKDLMLADMSVFRTCRCFIVISVPMKTDQNRTKNPKSSTTENIVAVKNVSNDLESPEEQNSIVKLKAAYDAGWQKKGSGRSYNSLTAHGIGIGSKNKLVIGYATRNKRCIFCEKGHPPEDHDCRLNHTGSSKSMEASMAVEIFAKNPMLKEEGVVIGTIIGDDDSSTIAQLRRESEHPVEKESDKNHAVCTLSKALWALKIPSKVIDYIKYCFGCVLEKNKDNEEAVRTGLLNIVPHAFDDHSNCGTWCGYNKDPTTYLHKILPGGKGLTDENMKASLTDVLRKFAANARRLAPCGSTQGNESFHNISLSKTTKRNHYGGSESNDFRVASAVCQKNCGTSYVVSVNTKLNLSPGKHTEKYRAQKDKLRAARALSAKTVEKKRRRRQLFQQRHHTNTRAENKEGITYSSGCGFNTFVELDNSYSIRNTPIPSTSALAFFDLETTGLSKTSEIVQVSAKLGLQEFNAFIVPSHGFSPSASLVTGLSVDDGELFQNGEKMKTMPRRLALKSFIDFLTPGPVILIAHNGGRFDAPMLLNELRSLGLLQDFQSVVFGFCDTLPLLKKKLPERIKAKKSFRQSVLAEDLVGSGAADGAHDSLVDVRMLANIIESVGINNEELRSNSVTVHSVLMAQVEAAKTKVNRHDLDCLKGGVSTGMLTKMAKAGVTIDFLKKSYSDGGEDAVTMLLGEDVNGRPRVTKNKKILLNLITEIKKLLS
;
A
#
# COMPACT_ATOMS: atom_id res chain seq x y z
N MET A 1 -28.82 20.28 -24.65
CA MET A 1 -29.15 21.71 -24.44
C MET A 1 -27.88 22.53 -24.36
N ARG A 2 -27.57 23.27 -25.43
CA ARG A 2 -26.47 24.24 -25.51
C ARG A 2 -26.89 25.50 -24.75
N ARG A 3 -26.12 25.96 -23.75
CA ARG A 3 -26.19 27.33 -23.25
C ARG A 3 -24.94 28.08 -23.72
N SER A 4 -25.18 28.95 -24.69
CA SER A 4 -24.32 30.04 -25.15
C SER A 4 -24.00 30.97 -23.99
N LEU A 5 -22.72 31.05 -23.62
CA LEU A 5 -22.19 32.17 -22.84
C LEU A 5 -21.48 33.10 -23.81
N ASN A 6 -22.17 34.17 -24.17
CA ASN A 6 -21.62 35.35 -24.82
C ASN A 6 -20.51 35.92 -23.93
N VAL A 7 -19.26 35.77 -24.35
CA VAL A 7 -18.14 36.53 -23.78
C VAL A 7 -17.99 37.77 -24.64
N ASN A 8 -18.40 38.91 -24.10
CA ASN A 8 -18.13 40.23 -24.68
C ASN A 8 -16.64 40.36 -25.02
N MET A 9 -16.31 40.45 -26.29
CA MET A 9 -15.01 40.93 -26.76
C MET A 9 -14.85 42.40 -26.36
N PRO A 10 -13.75 42.83 -25.71
CA PRO A 10 -13.47 44.25 -25.56
C PRO A 10 -13.16 44.87 -26.93
N ALA A 11 -13.81 46.00 -27.21
CA ALA A 11 -13.70 46.75 -28.45
C ALA A 11 -12.24 47.12 -28.80
N LYS A 12 -11.96 47.27 -30.10
CA LYS A 12 -10.68 47.64 -30.75
C LYS A 12 -10.09 49.02 -30.34
N GLY A 13 -10.56 49.67 -29.26
CA GLY A 13 -10.27 51.08 -28.94
C GLY A 13 -9.11 51.40 -27.98
N ASP A 14 -8.39 50.42 -27.43
CA ASP A 14 -7.52 50.66 -26.25
C ASP A 14 -6.01 50.39 -26.45
N ARG A 15 -5.52 50.60 -27.69
CA ARG A 15 -4.07 50.52 -28.01
C ARG A 15 -3.49 51.94 -28.09
N VAL A 16 -2.49 52.21 -27.26
CA VAL A 16 -1.77 53.50 -27.18
C VAL A 16 -0.31 53.27 -27.56
N ARG A 17 0.33 54.22 -28.22
CA ARG A 17 1.76 54.11 -28.56
C ARG A 17 2.61 54.23 -27.30
N ASP A 18 3.56 53.32 -27.13
CA ASP A 18 4.55 53.40 -26.05
C ASP A 18 5.64 54.45 -26.38
N ARG A 19 6.54 54.70 -25.43
CA ARG A 19 7.61 55.72 -25.57
C ARG A 19 8.58 55.44 -26.75
N ASN A 20 8.52 54.25 -27.35
CA ASN A 20 9.30 53.85 -28.51
C ASN A 20 8.43 53.79 -29.79
N GLY A 21 7.24 54.39 -29.76
CA GLY A 21 6.33 54.50 -30.89
C GLY A 21 5.51 53.25 -31.22
N LYS A 22 5.62 52.16 -30.44
CA LYS A 22 4.94 50.88 -30.71
C LYS A 22 3.57 50.81 -30.05
N PHE A 23 2.56 50.32 -30.77
CA PHE A 23 1.22 50.13 -30.20
C PHE A 23 1.23 49.08 -29.08
N SER A 24 0.80 49.47 -27.89
CA SER A 24 0.69 48.65 -26.68
C SER A 24 -0.65 48.91 -25.99
N THR A 25 -1.17 47.97 -25.22
CA THR A 25 -2.41 48.19 -24.45
C THR A 25 -2.14 49.08 -23.24
N LYS A 26 -3.11 49.91 -22.84
CA LYS A 26 -3.02 50.77 -21.63
C LYS A 26 -2.61 49.98 -20.39
N ARG A 27 -3.18 48.78 -20.21
CA ARG A 27 -2.86 47.88 -19.09
C ARG A 27 -1.39 47.44 -19.07
N LYS A 28 -0.79 47.19 -20.25
CA LYS A 28 0.62 46.78 -20.38
C LYS A 28 1.57 47.97 -20.15
N LEU A 29 1.17 49.17 -20.54
CA LEU A 29 1.89 50.41 -20.23
C LEU A 29 1.89 50.72 -18.73
N GLN A 30 0.72 50.63 -18.10
CA GLN A 30 0.58 50.84 -16.66
C GLN A 30 1.34 49.79 -15.84
N TRP A 31 1.37 48.53 -16.28
CA TRP A 31 2.25 47.51 -15.69
C TRP A 31 3.73 47.86 -15.82
N LYS A 32 4.19 48.32 -17.00
CA LYS A 32 5.58 48.79 -17.20
C LYS A 32 5.92 49.98 -16.30
N GLU A 33 5.00 50.94 -16.14
CA GLU A 33 5.15 52.12 -15.29
C GLU A 33 5.20 51.71 -13.80
N ASN A 34 4.33 50.80 -13.36
CA ASN A 34 4.32 50.25 -12.00
C ASN A 34 5.59 49.46 -11.68
N VAL A 35 6.10 48.67 -12.63
CA VAL A 35 7.39 47.95 -12.48
C VAL A 35 8.56 48.94 -12.38
N ARG A 36 8.56 50.03 -13.17
CA ARG A 36 9.54 51.11 -13.04
C ARG A 36 9.48 51.80 -11.68
N ASN A 37 8.28 52.15 -11.23
CA ASN A 37 8.07 52.81 -9.94
C ASN A 37 8.45 51.89 -8.77
N ALA A 38 8.18 50.58 -8.86
CA ALA A 38 8.66 49.60 -7.91
C ALA A 38 10.20 49.45 -7.92
N CYS A 39 10.85 49.51 -9.09
CA CYS A 39 12.32 49.55 -9.17
C CYS A 39 12.89 50.85 -8.59
N LYS A 40 12.26 52.00 -8.81
CA LYS A 40 12.66 53.28 -8.21
C LYS A 40 12.54 53.25 -6.69
N ARG A 41 11.43 52.73 -6.15
CA ARG A 41 11.23 52.57 -4.69
C ARG A 41 12.26 51.62 -4.06
N ARG A 42 12.64 50.53 -4.75
CA ARG A 42 13.73 49.64 -4.29
C ARG A 42 15.11 50.27 -4.34
N LYS A 43 15.36 51.20 -5.28
CA LYS A 43 16.60 51.97 -5.34
C LYS A 43 16.70 52.95 -4.16
N ILE A 44 15.60 53.66 -3.85
CA ILE A 44 15.54 54.63 -2.75
C ILE A 44 15.72 53.94 -1.38
N GLN A 45 15.16 52.74 -1.18
CA GLN A 45 15.35 51.98 0.07
C GLN A 45 16.77 51.40 0.27
N ASN A 46 17.60 51.34 -0.78
CA ASN A 46 18.98 50.84 -0.69
C ASN A 46 20.02 51.96 -0.47
N GLU A 47 19.63 53.23 -0.55
CA GLU A 47 20.54 54.38 -0.35
C GLU A 47 20.75 54.72 1.13
N ASP A 48 19.94 54.17 2.05
CA ASP A 48 19.99 54.46 3.49
C ASP A 48 20.90 53.55 4.34
N SER A 49 21.66 52.61 3.74
CA SER A 49 22.65 51.80 4.47
C SER A 49 24.08 52.08 3.98
N LYS A 50 24.92 52.66 4.84
CA LYS A 50 26.39 52.79 4.67
C LYS A 50 27.13 51.45 4.75
N ASP A 51 26.60 50.40 4.12
CA ASP A 51 27.27 49.12 3.97
C ASP A 51 28.12 49.12 2.68
N SER A 52 29.24 48.41 2.64
CA SER A 52 30.08 48.34 1.44
C SER A 52 29.27 47.93 0.20
N ILE A 53 29.45 48.62 -0.94
CA ILE A 53 28.70 48.41 -2.21
C ILE A 53 28.63 46.92 -2.63
N VAL A 54 29.64 46.13 -2.27
CA VAL A 54 29.64 44.67 -2.44
C VAL A 54 29.66 43.97 -1.07
N ASN A 55 28.51 43.51 -0.59
CA ASN A 55 28.38 42.69 0.62
C ASN A 55 27.74 41.31 0.31
N GLY A 56 28.05 40.31 1.14
CA GLY A 56 27.51 38.95 1.11
C GLY A 56 28.28 37.96 0.24
N ARG A 57 27.72 36.77 0.04
CA ARG A 57 28.37 35.70 -0.75
C ARG A 57 27.92 35.75 -2.21
N ARG A 58 28.84 35.45 -3.13
CA ARG A 58 28.58 35.30 -4.57
C ARG A 58 29.18 33.99 -5.07
N VAL A 59 28.60 33.44 -6.14
CA VAL A 59 29.21 32.33 -6.86
C VAL A 59 30.16 32.91 -7.89
N VAL A 60 31.45 32.60 -7.75
CA VAL A 60 32.53 33.11 -8.61
C VAL A 60 33.31 31.96 -9.22
N GLU A 61 33.68 32.08 -10.50
CA GLU A 61 34.66 31.21 -11.14
C GLU A 61 36.06 31.81 -10.91
N ILE A 62 36.80 31.27 -9.93
CA ILE A 62 38.06 31.88 -9.42
C ILE A 62 39.06 32.20 -10.53
N LYS A 63 39.29 31.26 -11.46
CA LYS A 63 40.25 31.45 -12.56
C LYS A 63 39.84 32.62 -13.45
N MET A 64 38.57 32.66 -13.87
CA MET A 64 38.06 33.74 -14.70
C MET A 64 38.12 35.08 -13.96
N LEU A 65 37.73 35.09 -12.68
CA LEU A 65 37.77 36.32 -11.90
C LEU A 65 39.20 36.86 -11.77
N ALA A 66 40.18 36.00 -11.56
CA ALA A 66 41.59 36.41 -11.51
C ALA A 66 42.06 37.01 -12.84
N GLU A 67 41.63 36.47 -13.98
CA GLU A 67 41.92 37.01 -15.32
C GLU A 67 41.24 38.38 -15.55
N GLU A 68 40.01 38.55 -15.07
CA GLU A 68 39.24 39.79 -15.25
C GLU A 68 39.64 40.92 -14.28
N MET A 69 40.44 40.62 -13.25
CA MET A 69 40.89 41.59 -12.23
C MET A 69 42.14 42.39 -12.65
N TRP A 70 42.36 42.54 -13.95
CA TRP A 70 43.41 43.36 -14.54
C TRP A 70 42.79 44.41 -15.44
N CYS A 71 43.26 45.66 -15.35
CA CYS A 71 42.76 46.76 -16.15
C CYS A 71 43.14 46.55 -17.62
N PRO A 72 42.18 46.44 -18.56
CA PRO A 72 42.49 46.22 -19.97
C PRO A 72 43.23 47.38 -20.64
N ALA A 73 43.21 48.57 -20.04
CA ALA A 73 43.80 49.78 -20.61
C ALA A 73 45.24 50.03 -20.16
N CYS A 74 45.60 49.67 -18.93
CA CYS A 74 46.92 49.97 -18.35
C CYS A 74 47.57 48.79 -17.61
N ASP A 75 46.94 47.62 -17.64
CA ASP A 75 47.42 46.38 -17.01
C ASP A 75 47.67 46.50 -15.48
N ALA A 76 47.08 47.51 -14.83
CA ALA A 76 47.11 47.64 -13.39
C ALA A 76 46.08 46.69 -12.73
N PRO A 77 46.38 46.12 -11.55
CA PRO A 77 45.45 45.26 -10.83
C PRO A 77 44.20 46.05 -10.40
N LEU A 78 43.02 45.48 -10.67
CA LEU A 78 41.76 46.00 -10.18
C LEU A 78 41.53 45.53 -8.73
N SER A 79 40.83 46.34 -7.94
CA SER A 79 40.52 46.02 -6.55
C SER A 79 39.03 46.18 -6.27
N PHE A 80 38.44 45.20 -5.59
CA PHE A 80 37.04 45.26 -5.17
C PHE A 80 36.74 46.41 -4.21
N ARG A 81 37.77 47.03 -3.60
CA ARG A 81 37.60 48.26 -2.81
C ARG A 81 37.11 49.44 -3.66
N TYR A 82 37.33 49.41 -4.97
CA TYR A 82 36.95 50.46 -5.92
C TYR A 82 35.74 50.06 -6.77
N VAL A 83 34.87 49.17 -6.26
CA VAL A 83 33.60 48.85 -6.93
C VAL A 83 32.61 49.98 -6.71
N GLU A 84 32.10 50.55 -7.78
CA GLU A 84 31.07 51.58 -7.75
C GLU A 84 29.66 51.02 -7.82
N ASN A 85 29.51 49.86 -8.48
CA ASN A 85 28.20 49.24 -8.69
C ASN A 85 28.32 47.74 -8.94
N GLU A 86 27.32 46.99 -8.48
CA GLU A 86 27.14 45.57 -8.79
C GLU A 86 25.79 45.36 -9.50
N ASN A 87 25.83 44.71 -10.67
CA ASN A 87 24.62 44.22 -11.33
C ASN A 87 24.49 42.70 -11.14
N VAL A 88 23.56 42.28 -10.29
CA VAL A 88 23.28 40.86 -10.01
C VAL A 88 22.28 40.30 -11.01
N ILE A 89 22.71 39.29 -11.76
CA ILE A 89 21.91 38.57 -12.76
C ILE A 89 21.81 37.09 -12.36
N GLY A 90 20.86 36.79 -11.47
CA GLY A 90 20.70 35.45 -10.90
C GLY A 90 21.87 35.12 -9.98
N LEU A 91 22.63 34.09 -10.33
CA LEU A 91 23.84 33.67 -9.60
C LEU A 91 25.13 34.31 -10.14
N ALA A 92 25.04 35.09 -11.22
CA ALA A 92 26.17 35.83 -11.77
C ALA A 92 26.11 37.31 -11.35
N SER A 93 27.27 37.94 -11.22
CA SER A 93 27.42 39.35 -10.93
C SER A 93 28.33 40.02 -11.96
N ILE A 94 28.02 41.28 -12.29
CA ILE A 94 28.90 42.18 -13.03
C ILE A 94 29.29 43.31 -12.07
N PHE A 95 30.56 43.38 -11.72
CA PHE A 95 31.11 44.44 -10.87
C PHE A 95 31.69 45.54 -11.75
N ARG A 96 31.30 46.79 -11.50
CA ARG A 96 31.90 47.96 -12.15
C ARG A 96 32.99 48.51 -11.26
N VAL A 97 34.23 48.27 -11.63
CA VAL A 97 35.42 48.57 -10.83
C VAL A 97 36.18 49.73 -11.48
N ARG A 98 36.45 50.78 -10.72
CA ARG A 98 37.31 51.87 -11.17
C ARG A 98 38.77 51.46 -11.02
N CYS A 99 39.55 51.56 -12.10
CA CYS A 99 40.99 51.39 -12.02
C CYS A 99 41.60 52.52 -11.20
N HIS A 100 42.46 52.22 -10.22
CA HIS A 100 43.11 53.26 -9.42
C HIS A 100 44.21 54.02 -10.19
N THR A 101 44.72 53.44 -11.28
CA THR A 101 45.82 54.03 -12.08
C THR A 101 45.28 54.93 -13.19
N CYS A 102 44.46 54.39 -14.09
CA CYS A 102 43.96 55.14 -15.25
C CYS A 102 42.55 55.72 -15.06
N LEU A 103 41.92 55.50 -13.91
CA LEU A 103 40.58 56.00 -13.53
C LEU A 103 39.42 55.54 -14.43
N LEU A 104 39.68 54.66 -15.41
CA LEU A 104 38.65 54.08 -16.26
C LEU A 104 37.83 53.04 -15.49
N LEU A 105 36.53 52.97 -15.82
CA LEU A 105 35.59 52.03 -15.24
C LEU A 105 35.52 50.76 -16.09
N HIS A 106 35.73 49.60 -15.46
CA HIS A 106 35.73 48.30 -16.14
C HIS A 106 34.67 47.35 -15.56
N GLU A 107 34.12 46.49 -16.41
CA GLU A 107 33.17 45.45 -16.00
C GLU A 107 33.91 44.14 -15.73
N VAL A 108 33.94 43.73 -14.47
CA VAL A 108 34.51 42.45 -14.01
C VAL A 108 33.36 41.47 -13.78
N LYS A 109 33.37 40.32 -14.47
CA LYS A 109 32.28 39.33 -14.39
C LYS A 109 32.62 38.18 -13.44
N SER A 110 31.63 37.70 -12.69
CA SER A 110 31.81 36.58 -11.76
C SER A 110 31.73 35.19 -12.40
N SER A 111 31.15 35.09 -13.60
CA SER A 111 30.89 33.83 -14.30
C SER A 111 30.99 34.03 -15.81
N LYS A 112 31.46 33.00 -16.51
CA LYS A 112 31.46 32.95 -17.98
C LYS A 112 30.08 33.27 -18.54
N CYS A 113 30.06 34.10 -19.57
CA CYS A 113 28.86 34.48 -20.30
C CYS A 113 29.00 34.18 -21.79
N TYR A 114 27.94 33.68 -22.38
CA TYR A 114 27.85 33.43 -23.82
C TYR A 114 26.75 34.32 -24.39
N LYS A 115 27.04 34.97 -25.53
CA LYS A 115 26.01 35.65 -26.34
C LYS A 115 25.37 34.59 -27.23
N LYS A 116 24.03 34.56 -27.35
CA LYS A 116 23.35 33.75 -28.38
C LYS A 116 22.46 34.63 -29.28
N ARG A 117 22.87 34.69 -30.57
CA ARG A 117 22.19 35.05 -31.84
C ARG A 117 21.66 36.48 -32.07
N GLU A 118 21.51 36.77 -33.37
CA GLU A 118 21.39 38.02 -34.17
C GLU A 118 20.51 39.17 -33.63
N ASP A 119 19.70 38.93 -32.59
CA ASP A 119 18.71 39.88 -32.08
C ASP A 119 19.23 40.69 -30.86
N GLY A 120 20.49 40.48 -30.46
CA GLY A 120 21.26 41.35 -29.57
C GLY A 120 20.92 41.34 -28.07
N ASN A 121 19.85 40.69 -27.60
CA ASN A 121 19.26 41.03 -26.29
C ASN A 121 19.27 39.96 -25.16
N CYS A 122 19.94 38.80 -25.27
CA CYS A 122 20.00 37.85 -24.16
C CYS A 122 21.39 37.26 -23.89
N THR A 123 22.08 37.81 -22.88
CA THR A 123 23.31 37.25 -22.30
C THR A 123 23.00 36.04 -21.42
N GLN A 124 23.65 34.91 -21.68
CA GLN A 124 23.47 33.66 -20.94
C GLN A 124 24.70 33.37 -20.07
N TYR A 125 24.52 33.27 -18.75
CA TYR A 125 25.61 32.96 -17.82
C TYR A 125 25.71 31.46 -17.54
N ASP A 126 26.92 30.92 -17.49
CA ASP A 126 27.22 29.50 -17.26
C ASP A 126 26.57 29.00 -15.95
N VAL A 127 26.78 29.75 -14.86
CA VAL A 127 26.23 29.43 -13.52
C VAL A 127 24.70 29.34 -13.49
N ASN A 128 24.01 30.18 -14.27
CA ASN A 128 22.54 30.20 -14.32
C ASN A 128 21.98 29.02 -15.15
N ALA A 129 22.65 28.65 -16.24
CA ALA A 129 22.24 27.47 -17.01
C ALA A 129 22.50 26.19 -16.21
N LYS A 130 23.66 26.10 -15.56
CA LYS A 130 24.02 24.96 -14.71
C LYS A 130 23.13 24.81 -13.49
N SER A 131 22.69 25.90 -12.87
CA SER A 131 21.74 25.81 -11.75
C SER A 131 20.38 25.26 -12.20
N ALA A 132 19.91 25.60 -13.40
CA ALA A 132 18.72 25.00 -13.98
C ALA A 132 18.90 23.50 -14.30
N LEU A 133 20.05 23.11 -14.86
CA LEU A 133 20.37 21.69 -15.09
C LEU A 133 20.43 20.91 -13.78
N ALA A 134 21.06 21.48 -12.74
CA ALA A 134 21.14 20.89 -11.41
C ALA A 134 19.75 20.73 -10.78
N MET A 135 18.87 21.73 -10.93
CA MET A 135 17.48 21.67 -10.46
C MET A 135 16.71 20.49 -11.10
N ILE A 136 16.87 20.27 -12.41
CA ILE A 136 16.24 19.15 -13.13
C ILE A 136 16.84 17.81 -12.66
N ASP A 137 18.17 17.68 -12.66
CA ASP A 137 18.87 16.43 -12.32
C ASP A 137 18.63 15.99 -10.86
N ALA A 138 18.57 16.95 -9.94
CA ALA A 138 18.30 16.69 -8.52
C ALA A 138 16.81 16.48 -8.20
N GLY A 139 15.90 16.67 -9.17
CA GLY A 139 14.46 16.51 -8.94
C GLY A 139 13.84 17.56 -8.04
N ILE A 140 14.50 18.72 -7.89
CA ILE A 140 14.04 19.82 -7.04
C ILE A 140 13.37 20.92 -7.86
N GLY A 141 12.66 21.83 -7.20
CA GLY A 141 11.98 22.97 -7.84
C GLY A 141 12.62 24.32 -7.48
N TYR A 142 12.09 25.39 -8.06
CA TYR A 142 12.49 26.78 -7.80
C TYR A 142 12.60 27.11 -6.30
N THR A 143 11.58 26.74 -5.51
CA THR A 143 11.54 27.00 -4.07
C THR A 143 12.69 26.33 -3.34
N HIS A 144 12.90 25.04 -3.60
CA HIS A 144 14.00 24.26 -3.03
C HIS A 144 15.37 24.81 -3.40
N MET A 145 15.56 25.24 -4.65
CA MET A 145 16.80 25.88 -5.09
C MET A 145 17.07 27.15 -4.27
N ASN A 146 16.06 28.01 -4.11
CA ASN A 146 16.21 29.24 -3.32
C ASN A 146 16.36 28.97 -1.83
N THR A 147 15.80 27.88 -1.28
CA THR A 147 16.08 27.43 0.09
C THR A 147 17.56 27.09 0.28
N ILE A 148 18.19 26.38 -0.68
CA ILE A 148 19.62 26.07 -0.62
C ILE A 148 20.44 27.37 -0.67
N LEU A 149 20.12 28.26 -1.61
CA LEU A 149 20.84 29.53 -1.77
C LEU A 149 20.72 30.43 -0.53
N SER A 150 19.51 30.55 0.05
CA SER A 150 19.28 31.37 1.23
C SER A 150 20.02 30.84 2.46
N ILE A 151 20.04 29.51 2.67
CA ILE A 151 20.78 28.89 3.78
C ILE A 151 22.29 29.12 3.62
N LEU A 152 22.79 29.10 2.39
CA LEU A 152 24.19 29.41 2.10
C LEU A 152 24.51 30.90 2.14
N ASN A 153 23.53 31.77 2.39
CA ASN A 153 23.62 33.23 2.34
C ASN A 153 24.09 33.76 0.96
N ILE A 154 23.62 33.13 -0.12
CA ILE A 154 23.84 33.52 -1.51
C ILE A 154 22.54 34.15 -2.05
N PRO A 155 22.60 35.25 -2.84
CA PRO A 155 21.42 35.85 -3.45
C PRO A 155 20.54 34.84 -4.19
N ILE A 156 19.23 34.92 -3.96
CA ILE A 156 18.26 34.04 -4.60
C ILE A 156 18.15 34.31 -6.10
N ILE A 157 17.86 33.28 -6.88
CA ILE A 157 17.54 33.45 -8.30
C ILE A 157 16.04 33.72 -8.47
N SER A 158 15.66 34.59 -9.42
CA SER A 158 14.24 34.84 -9.71
C SER A 158 13.62 33.68 -10.49
N ASN A 159 12.34 33.40 -10.25
CA ASN A 159 11.62 32.32 -10.95
C ASN A 159 11.65 32.53 -12.48
N THR A 160 11.47 33.77 -12.93
CA THR A 160 11.50 34.12 -14.36
C THR A 160 12.84 33.80 -15.01
N LEU A 161 13.95 34.15 -14.36
CA LEU A 161 15.28 33.88 -14.87
C LEU A 161 15.59 32.38 -14.84
N LEU A 162 15.28 31.70 -13.73
CA LEU A 162 15.51 30.26 -13.61
C LEU A 162 14.68 29.48 -14.63
N LYS A 163 13.42 29.85 -14.88
CA LYS A 163 12.56 29.23 -15.91
C LYS A 163 13.08 29.46 -17.32
N ARG A 164 13.64 30.64 -17.61
CA ARG A 164 14.31 30.90 -18.91
C ARG A 164 15.49 29.94 -19.12
N ASN A 165 16.31 29.76 -18.09
CA ASN A 165 17.44 28.83 -18.10
C ASN A 165 16.98 27.37 -18.18
N GLU A 166 15.90 27.02 -17.50
CA GLU A 166 15.29 25.69 -17.55
C GLU A 166 14.85 25.34 -18.98
N ARG A 167 14.22 26.27 -19.72
CA ARG A 167 13.87 26.09 -21.13
C ARG A 167 15.09 25.97 -22.04
N TYR A 168 16.13 26.76 -21.78
CA TYR A 168 17.37 26.72 -22.52
C TYR A 168 18.04 25.34 -22.43
N VAL A 169 18.18 24.83 -21.20
CA VAL A 169 18.76 23.51 -20.93
C VAL A 169 17.81 22.38 -21.36
N GLY A 170 16.52 22.54 -21.10
CA GLY A 170 15.46 21.56 -21.36
C GLY A 170 15.40 21.12 -22.82
N LYS A 171 15.47 22.07 -23.76
CA LYS A 171 15.53 21.75 -25.20
C LYS A 171 16.73 20.85 -25.55
N SER A 172 17.89 21.12 -24.94
CA SER A 172 19.08 20.28 -25.17
C SER A 172 18.97 18.90 -24.53
N LEU A 173 18.26 18.76 -23.41
CA LEU A 173 17.93 17.47 -22.81
C LEU A 173 16.99 16.65 -23.69
N GLU A 174 15.94 17.25 -24.25
CA GLU A 174 15.01 16.58 -25.18
C GLU A 174 15.73 16.08 -26.43
N ASP A 175 16.57 16.93 -27.03
CA ASP A 175 17.36 16.53 -28.18
C ASP A 175 18.35 15.39 -27.86
N LEU A 176 19.03 15.46 -26.71
CA LEU A 176 19.97 14.42 -26.30
C LEU A 176 19.23 13.11 -26.03
N ALA A 177 18.05 13.18 -25.40
CA ALA A 177 17.19 12.02 -25.19
C ALA A 177 16.78 11.39 -26.53
N ARG A 178 16.29 12.20 -27.49
CA ARG A 178 15.93 11.73 -28.84
C ARG A 178 17.11 11.09 -29.57
N LYS A 179 18.29 11.71 -29.52
CA LYS A 179 19.52 11.13 -30.11
C LYS A 179 19.87 9.79 -29.46
N SER A 180 19.83 9.72 -28.13
CA SER A 180 20.13 8.48 -27.39
C SER A 180 19.12 7.36 -27.68
N CYS A 181 17.85 7.69 -27.91
CA CYS A 181 16.84 6.71 -28.32
C CYS A 181 17.12 6.17 -29.73
N ARG A 182 17.62 7.01 -30.65
CA ARG A 182 18.00 6.59 -32.01
C ARG A 182 19.17 5.62 -31.96
N GLU A 183 20.20 5.96 -31.20
CA GLU A 183 21.38 5.10 -31.01
C GLU A 183 20.98 3.76 -30.36
N ALA A 184 20.10 3.78 -29.36
CA ALA A 184 19.56 2.57 -28.76
C ALA A 184 18.75 1.74 -29.78
N LEU A 185 17.94 2.37 -30.63
CA LEU A 185 17.15 1.68 -31.65
C LEU A 185 18.06 0.97 -32.67
N ARG A 186 19.12 1.64 -33.14
CA ARG A 186 20.15 1.04 -34.02
C ARG A 186 20.83 -0.16 -33.34
N LEU A 187 21.27 0.02 -32.10
CA LEU A 187 21.89 -1.08 -31.36
C LEU A 187 20.95 -2.27 -31.17
N GLU A 188 19.65 -2.05 -30.93
CA GLU A 188 18.66 -3.14 -30.85
C GLU A 188 18.51 -3.86 -32.19
N LYS A 189 18.49 -3.11 -33.30
CA LYS A 189 18.46 -3.67 -34.66
C LYS A 189 19.68 -4.54 -34.93
N ASP A 190 20.87 -4.05 -34.63
CA ASP A 190 22.13 -4.77 -34.85
C ASP A 190 22.19 -6.05 -34.03
N LEU A 191 21.77 -5.99 -32.74
CA LEU A 191 21.68 -7.17 -31.88
C LEU A 191 20.65 -8.19 -32.37
N MET A 192 19.55 -7.75 -32.98
CA MET A 192 18.52 -8.63 -33.54
C MET A 192 19.04 -9.32 -34.82
N LEU A 193 19.69 -8.59 -35.71
CA LEU A 193 20.28 -9.14 -36.93
C LEU A 193 21.41 -10.14 -36.62
N ALA A 194 22.26 -9.84 -35.64
CA ALA A 194 23.29 -10.75 -35.17
C ALA A 194 22.68 -12.07 -34.66
N ASP A 195 21.63 -12.01 -33.86
CA ASP A 195 20.94 -13.21 -33.35
C ASP A 195 20.36 -14.05 -34.50
N MET A 196 19.73 -13.42 -35.50
CA MET A 196 19.20 -14.11 -36.68
C MET A 196 20.30 -14.79 -37.52
N SER A 197 21.49 -14.19 -37.62
CA SER A 197 22.63 -14.77 -38.34
C SER A 197 23.21 -16.02 -37.66
N VAL A 198 23.21 -16.05 -36.31
CA VAL A 198 23.60 -17.22 -35.52
C VAL A 198 22.62 -18.38 -35.73
N PHE A 199 21.31 -18.09 -35.83
CA PHE A 199 20.32 -19.14 -36.14
C PHE A 199 20.41 -19.68 -37.58
N ARG A 200 20.84 -18.87 -38.55
CA ARG A 200 21.07 -19.32 -39.94
C ARG A 200 22.31 -20.21 -40.05
N THR A 201 23.40 -19.87 -39.38
CA THR A 201 24.64 -20.68 -39.38
C THR A 201 24.51 -21.99 -38.59
N CYS A 202 23.66 -22.04 -37.56
CA CYS A 202 23.39 -23.26 -36.79
C CYS A 202 22.52 -24.30 -37.53
N ARG A 203 21.93 -23.95 -38.69
CA ARG A 203 21.12 -24.86 -39.51
C ARG A 203 21.92 -25.72 -40.50
N CYS A 204 23.24 -25.53 -40.60
CA CYS A 204 24.12 -26.29 -41.52
C CYS A 204 24.88 -27.46 -40.87
N PHE A 205 24.72 -27.76 -39.58
CA PHE A 205 25.29 -28.98 -39.00
C PHE A 205 24.28 -30.14 -39.06
N ILE A 206 24.19 -30.75 -40.24
CA ILE A 206 23.69 -32.12 -40.38
C ILE A 206 24.74 -33.07 -39.78
N VAL A 207 24.29 -33.82 -38.78
CA VAL A 207 24.75 -35.14 -38.30
C VAL A 207 26.14 -35.60 -38.78
N ILE A 208 27.14 -35.54 -37.89
CA ILE A 208 28.17 -36.59 -37.82
C ILE A 208 28.31 -36.99 -36.35
N SER A 209 27.83 -38.20 -36.07
CA SER A 209 28.02 -38.93 -34.82
C SER A 209 29.50 -39.32 -34.65
N VAL A 210 30.14 -38.97 -33.55
CA VAL A 210 31.39 -39.61 -33.08
C VAL A 210 31.37 -39.70 -31.54
N PRO A 211 31.79 -40.84 -30.94
CA PRO A 211 31.36 -41.23 -29.59
C PRO A 211 32.20 -40.63 -28.45
N MET A 212 31.59 -40.64 -27.27
CA MET A 212 32.16 -40.27 -25.98
C MET A 212 33.45 -41.05 -25.69
N LYS A 213 34.51 -40.32 -25.32
CA LYS A 213 35.57 -40.83 -24.44
C LYS A 213 35.55 -40.04 -23.13
N THR A 214 35.32 -40.78 -22.06
CA THR A 214 35.64 -40.40 -20.69
C THR A 214 37.14 -40.20 -20.57
N ASP A 215 37.60 -39.14 -19.91
CA ASP A 215 38.69 -39.32 -18.95
C ASP A 215 38.82 -38.25 -17.88
N GLN A 216 39.36 -38.73 -16.77
CA GLN A 216 39.42 -38.12 -15.45
C GLN A 216 40.59 -37.12 -15.30
N ASN A 217 40.51 -36.36 -14.21
CA ASN A 217 41.64 -35.92 -13.36
C ASN A 217 42.38 -34.58 -13.62
N ARG A 218 42.15 -33.67 -12.65
CA ARG A 218 43.11 -33.26 -11.58
C ARG A 218 43.94 -31.95 -11.75
N THR A 219 43.43 -30.92 -11.06
CA THR A 219 44.11 -29.99 -10.11
C THR A 219 45.07 -28.87 -10.56
N LYS A 220 44.99 -27.79 -9.74
CA LYS A 220 45.97 -26.76 -9.33
C LYS A 220 45.90 -25.38 -10.02
N ASN A 221 45.44 -24.41 -9.21
CA ASN A 221 45.78 -22.97 -9.23
C ASN A 221 47.23 -22.76 -8.70
N PRO A 222 47.83 -21.53 -8.67
CA PRO A 222 47.52 -20.25 -9.34
C PRO A 222 48.78 -19.50 -9.90
N LYS A 223 48.60 -18.41 -10.68
CA LYS A 223 49.24 -17.06 -10.50
C LYS A 223 49.19 -16.16 -11.76
N SER A 224 48.90 -14.88 -11.49
CA SER A 224 49.20 -13.61 -12.19
C SER A 224 49.60 -13.58 -13.68
N SER A 225 48.91 -12.76 -14.48
CA SER A 225 49.47 -11.52 -15.05
C SER A 225 48.42 -10.74 -15.86
N THR A 226 48.50 -9.43 -15.75
CA THR A 226 47.93 -8.39 -16.64
C THR A 226 48.23 -8.64 -18.11
N THR A 227 47.23 -8.50 -18.99
CA THR A 227 47.32 -7.75 -20.25
C THR A 227 45.94 -7.63 -20.91
N GLU A 228 45.70 -6.45 -21.45
CA GLU A 228 44.58 -6.06 -22.30
C GLU A 228 44.51 -6.96 -23.55
N ASN A 229 43.31 -7.43 -23.91
CA ASN A 229 43.05 -8.01 -25.22
C ASN A 229 41.93 -7.23 -25.90
N ILE A 230 42.34 -6.23 -26.68
CA ILE A 230 41.60 -5.68 -27.79
C ILE A 230 41.63 -6.74 -28.88
N VAL A 231 40.50 -7.42 -29.12
CA VAL A 231 40.38 -8.32 -30.27
C VAL A 231 40.18 -7.46 -31.51
N ALA A 232 41.25 -7.33 -32.29
CA ALA A 232 41.22 -6.83 -33.65
C ALA A 232 40.35 -7.74 -34.52
N VAL A 233 39.34 -7.15 -35.16
CA VAL A 233 38.57 -7.81 -36.22
C VAL A 233 39.46 -7.86 -37.45
N LYS A 234 39.94 -9.05 -37.83
CA LYS A 234 40.55 -9.27 -39.15
C LYS A 234 39.45 -9.34 -40.20
N ASN A 235 39.61 -8.53 -41.24
CA ASN A 235 38.84 -8.58 -42.48
C ASN A 235 38.88 -9.99 -43.07
N VAL A 236 37.71 -10.59 -43.26
CA VAL A 236 37.52 -11.70 -44.21
C VAL A 236 36.89 -11.08 -45.45
N SER A 237 37.59 -11.24 -46.56
CA SER A 237 37.29 -10.70 -47.88
C SER A 237 35.98 -11.21 -48.45
N ASN A 238 35.36 -10.31 -49.23
CA ASN A 238 34.15 -10.46 -50.03
C ASN A 238 34.12 -11.76 -50.87
N ASP A 239 33.01 -12.47 -50.79
CA ASP A 239 32.42 -13.14 -51.96
C ASP A 239 30.99 -12.61 -52.15
N LEU A 240 30.71 -12.25 -53.39
CA LEU A 240 29.53 -11.52 -53.85
C LEU A 240 28.25 -12.35 -53.75
N GLU A 241 27.26 -11.84 -53.01
CA GLU A 241 25.84 -12.19 -53.19
C GLU A 241 25.08 -10.99 -53.76
N SER A 242 24.15 -11.29 -54.67
CA SER A 242 23.41 -10.40 -55.58
C SER A 242 22.59 -9.28 -54.91
N PRO A 243 22.27 -8.17 -55.62
CA PRO A 243 21.74 -6.93 -55.02
C PRO A 243 20.26 -6.93 -54.57
N GLU A 244 19.56 -8.07 -54.50
CA GLU A 244 18.08 -8.08 -54.42
C GLU A 244 17.46 -8.40 -53.04
N GLU A 245 18.22 -8.71 -51.99
CA GLU A 245 17.64 -9.03 -50.66
C GLU A 245 17.73 -7.91 -49.59
N GLN A 246 18.14 -6.68 -49.95
CA GLN A 246 18.54 -5.67 -48.94
C GLN A 246 17.42 -4.78 -48.38
N ASN A 247 16.14 -5.14 -48.56
CA ASN A 247 14.99 -4.32 -48.14
C ASN A 247 14.04 -5.01 -47.13
N SER A 248 14.51 -6.00 -46.37
CA SER A 248 13.68 -6.61 -45.32
C SER A 248 13.59 -5.69 -44.09
N ILE A 249 12.40 -5.16 -43.80
CA ILE A 249 12.11 -4.41 -42.57
C ILE A 249 12.37 -5.32 -41.35
N VAL A 250 13.19 -4.85 -40.39
CA VAL A 250 13.54 -5.64 -39.21
C VAL A 250 12.45 -5.50 -38.13
N LYS A 251 11.92 -6.63 -37.67
CA LYS A 251 10.95 -6.69 -36.56
C LYS A 251 11.66 -6.77 -35.21
N LEU A 252 11.50 -5.72 -34.40
CA LEU A 252 12.06 -5.63 -33.05
C LEU A 252 11.05 -6.04 -31.97
N LYS A 253 11.59 -6.36 -30.80
CA LYS A 253 10.84 -6.69 -29.59
C LYS A 253 11.12 -5.65 -28.51
N ALA A 254 10.09 -5.13 -27.87
CA ALA A 254 10.24 -4.04 -26.89
C ALA A 254 9.32 -4.21 -25.67
N ALA A 255 9.81 -3.87 -24.48
CA ALA A 255 8.99 -3.76 -23.27
C ALA A 255 8.37 -2.36 -23.15
N TYR A 256 7.13 -2.31 -22.67
CA TYR A 256 6.35 -1.09 -22.56
C TYR A 256 5.64 -0.98 -21.21
N ASP A 257 5.67 0.22 -20.65
CA ASP A 257 4.93 0.58 -19.45
C ASP A 257 4.75 2.12 -19.40
N ALA A 258 3.74 2.57 -18.65
CA ALA A 258 3.44 3.98 -18.44
C ALA A 258 3.43 4.37 -16.96
N GLY A 259 3.93 5.57 -16.68
CA GLY A 259 3.95 6.16 -15.34
C GLY A 259 3.11 7.43 -15.25
N TRP A 260 2.37 7.59 -14.15
CA TRP A 260 1.59 8.80 -13.84
C TRP A 260 2.19 9.59 -12.66
N GLN A 261 2.14 10.92 -12.77
CA GLN A 261 2.80 11.86 -11.88
C GLN A 261 1.98 12.17 -10.62
N LYS A 262 0.71 11.74 -10.56
CA LYS A 262 -0.11 11.81 -9.34
C LYS A 262 0.05 10.53 -8.50
N LYS A 263 0.13 10.65 -7.18
CA LYS A 263 -0.12 9.51 -6.27
C LYS A 263 -1.63 9.24 -6.29
N GLY A 264 -2.06 8.20 -6.99
CA GLY A 264 -3.42 7.69 -6.84
C GLY A 264 -3.49 6.76 -5.63
N SER A 265 -4.54 6.87 -4.82
CA SER A 265 -4.96 5.87 -3.84
C SER A 265 -5.54 4.60 -4.51
N GLY A 266 -5.09 4.28 -5.73
CA GLY A 266 -5.64 3.22 -6.59
C GLY A 266 -7.03 3.48 -7.19
N ARG A 267 -7.75 4.54 -6.78
CA ARG A 267 -9.16 4.76 -7.15
C ARG A 267 -9.43 6.04 -7.96
N SER A 268 -8.65 7.11 -7.74
CA SER A 268 -8.82 8.39 -8.43
C SER A 268 -7.94 8.45 -9.69
N TYR A 269 -8.43 7.88 -10.80
CA TYR A 269 -7.78 7.92 -12.11
C TYR A 269 -7.86 9.33 -12.75
N ASN A 270 -7.25 10.33 -12.12
CA ASN A 270 -7.33 11.74 -12.51
C ASN A 270 -5.95 12.42 -12.56
N SER A 271 -4.90 11.69 -12.93
CA SER A 271 -3.61 12.31 -13.21
C SER A 271 -3.72 13.27 -14.40
N LEU A 272 -3.07 14.42 -14.29
CA LEU A 272 -3.01 15.43 -15.35
C LEU A 272 -1.89 15.15 -16.34
N THR A 273 -0.87 14.40 -15.92
CA THR A 273 0.25 14.03 -16.77
C THR A 273 0.62 12.55 -16.64
N ALA A 274 1.19 12.03 -17.71
CA ALA A 274 1.75 10.69 -17.80
C ALA A 274 2.98 10.67 -18.71
N HIS A 275 3.77 9.60 -18.62
CA HIS A 275 4.85 9.29 -19.55
C HIS A 275 4.84 7.80 -19.89
N GLY A 276 5.08 7.44 -21.14
CA GLY A 276 5.17 6.07 -21.64
C GLY A 276 6.57 5.79 -22.16
N ILE A 277 7.09 4.59 -21.91
CA ILE A 277 8.49 4.24 -22.17
C ILE A 277 8.57 2.90 -22.91
N GLY A 278 9.21 2.90 -24.08
CA GLY A 278 9.57 1.70 -24.82
C GLY A 278 11.04 1.35 -24.61
N ILE A 279 11.32 0.11 -24.18
CA ILE A 279 12.67 -0.40 -23.90
C ILE A 279 13.00 -1.57 -24.81
N GLY A 280 14.15 -1.55 -25.47
CA GLY A 280 14.64 -2.67 -26.30
C GLY A 280 14.81 -3.94 -25.49
N SER A 281 14.37 -5.07 -26.04
CA SER A 281 14.42 -6.36 -25.36
C SER A 281 15.84 -6.91 -25.21
N LYS A 282 16.76 -6.60 -26.12
CA LYS A 282 18.15 -7.07 -26.10
C LYS A 282 19.05 -6.08 -25.36
N ASN A 283 19.08 -4.82 -25.79
CA ASN A 283 19.98 -3.79 -25.24
C ASN A 283 19.54 -3.24 -23.87
N LYS A 284 18.27 -3.39 -23.50
CA LYS A 284 17.66 -2.86 -22.26
C LYS A 284 17.71 -1.32 -22.10
N LEU A 285 17.86 -0.60 -23.21
CA LEU A 285 17.86 0.87 -23.31
C LEU A 285 16.51 1.39 -23.80
N VAL A 286 16.22 2.67 -23.56
CA VAL A 286 15.01 3.33 -24.07
C VAL A 286 15.16 3.55 -25.57
N ILE A 287 14.27 2.96 -26.36
CA ILE A 287 14.21 3.12 -27.82
C ILE A 287 13.19 4.18 -28.24
N GLY A 288 12.26 4.53 -27.35
CA GLY A 288 11.31 5.61 -27.55
C GLY A 288 10.55 5.96 -26.27
N TYR A 289 10.09 7.20 -26.18
CA TYR A 289 9.29 7.69 -25.06
C TYR A 289 8.29 8.75 -25.53
N ALA A 290 7.21 8.92 -24.78
CA ALA A 290 6.21 9.95 -25.02
C ALA A 290 5.64 10.47 -23.69
N THR A 291 5.10 11.68 -23.72
CA THR A 291 4.43 12.33 -22.58
C THR A 291 3.01 12.72 -22.96
N ARG A 292 2.09 12.66 -22.00
CA ARG A 292 0.71 13.16 -22.15
C ARG A 292 0.43 14.19 -21.08
N ASN A 293 -0.03 15.37 -21.48
CA ASN A 293 -0.40 16.44 -20.56
C ASN A 293 -1.82 16.92 -20.89
N LYS A 294 -2.67 16.94 -19.86
CA LYS A 294 -4.07 17.44 -19.89
C LYS A 294 -4.22 18.88 -19.44
N ARG A 295 -3.12 19.52 -19.04
CA ARG A 295 -3.12 20.84 -18.42
C ARG A 295 -1.96 21.68 -18.94
N CYS A 296 -2.24 22.96 -19.17
CA CYS A 296 -1.22 23.99 -19.37
C CYS A 296 -1.60 25.24 -18.56
N ILE A 297 -0.69 25.73 -17.73
CA ILE A 297 -0.93 26.88 -16.83
C ILE A 297 -1.16 28.18 -17.63
N PHE A 298 -0.52 28.33 -18.79
CA PHE A 298 -0.68 29.53 -19.62
C PHE A 298 -2.04 29.53 -20.34
N CYS A 299 -2.45 28.39 -20.90
CA CYS A 299 -3.79 28.24 -21.49
C CYS A 299 -4.90 28.50 -20.47
N GLU A 300 -4.78 27.98 -19.24
CA GLU A 300 -5.73 28.26 -18.16
C GLU A 300 -5.82 29.74 -17.78
N LYS A 301 -4.77 30.51 -18.04
CA LYS A 301 -4.74 31.97 -17.84
C LYS A 301 -5.27 32.76 -19.05
N GLY A 302 -5.76 32.08 -20.08
CA GLY A 302 -6.29 32.70 -21.29
C GLY A 302 -5.23 33.06 -22.33
N HIS A 303 -3.99 32.57 -22.20
CA HIS A 303 -3.01 32.72 -23.27
C HIS A 303 -3.25 31.70 -24.39
N PRO A 304 -3.25 32.12 -25.66
CA PRO A 304 -3.37 31.20 -26.78
C PRO A 304 -2.15 30.24 -26.82
N PRO A 305 -2.33 28.98 -27.28
CA PRO A 305 -1.25 27.99 -27.36
C PRO A 305 -0.01 28.46 -28.12
N GLU A 306 -0.17 29.34 -29.11
CA GLU A 306 0.88 29.89 -29.97
C GLU A 306 1.81 30.87 -29.23
N ASP A 307 1.36 31.46 -28.12
CA ASP A 307 2.13 32.43 -27.33
C ASP A 307 3.22 31.80 -26.46
N HIS A 308 3.24 30.48 -26.33
CA HIS A 308 4.13 29.76 -25.43
C HIS A 308 4.42 28.33 -25.89
N ASP A 309 5.36 27.65 -25.23
CA ASP A 309 5.62 26.22 -25.46
C ASP A 309 4.50 25.38 -24.82
N CYS A 310 3.35 25.31 -25.50
CA CYS A 310 2.18 24.60 -25.02
C CYS A 310 2.36 23.08 -25.19
N ARG A 311 2.49 22.37 -24.06
CA ARG A 311 2.60 20.90 -24.03
C ARG A 311 1.27 20.17 -23.85
N LEU A 312 0.14 20.87 -23.95
CA LEU A 312 -1.20 20.29 -23.88
C LEU A 312 -1.44 19.41 -25.11
N ASN A 313 -1.49 18.09 -24.93
CA ASN A 313 -1.57 17.13 -26.04
C ASN A 313 -2.51 15.94 -25.76
N HIS A 314 -3.28 15.98 -24.67
CA HIS A 314 -4.24 14.92 -24.32
C HIS A 314 -5.55 15.48 -23.80
N THR A 315 -6.66 15.06 -24.39
CA THR A 315 -8.02 15.48 -24.00
C THR A 315 -8.79 14.37 -23.28
N GLY A 316 -8.40 13.12 -23.47
CA GLY A 316 -9.08 11.93 -22.91
C GLY A 316 -8.92 11.74 -21.40
N SER A 317 -9.39 10.60 -20.90
CA SER A 317 -9.20 10.20 -19.50
C SER A 317 -7.71 9.95 -19.19
N SER A 318 -7.33 9.94 -17.92
CA SER A 318 -5.94 9.60 -17.56
C SER A 318 -5.58 8.15 -17.91
N LYS A 319 -6.58 7.25 -17.92
CA LYS A 319 -6.44 5.84 -18.32
C LYS A 319 -6.10 5.68 -19.81
N SER A 320 -6.61 6.57 -20.67
CA SER A 320 -6.34 6.48 -22.11
C SER A 320 -4.96 7.02 -22.52
N MET A 321 -4.22 7.64 -21.60
CA MET A 321 -2.88 8.16 -21.90
C MET A 321 -1.91 7.04 -22.27
N GLU A 322 -1.97 5.90 -21.59
CA GLU A 322 -1.06 4.77 -21.80
C GLU A 322 -1.13 4.27 -23.24
N ALA A 323 -2.33 3.91 -23.71
CA ALA A 323 -2.53 3.41 -25.06
C ALA A 323 -2.17 4.48 -26.12
N SER A 324 -2.50 5.75 -25.86
CA SER A 324 -2.13 6.86 -26.75
C SER A 324 -0.61 7.04 -26.89
N MET A 325 0.15 6.90 -25.80
CA MET A 325 1.62 6.98 -25.83
C MET A 325 2.23 5.77 -26.51
N ALA A 326 1.69 4.57 -26.32
CA ALA A 326 2.17 3.35 -26.99
C ALA A 326 2.10 3.48 -28.51
N VAL A 327 0.99 4.01 -29.03
CA VAL A 327 0.80 4.28 -30.47
C VAL A 327 1.84 5.28 -30.99
N GLU A 328 2.09 6.36 -30.25
CA GLU A 328 3.11 7.34 -30.66
C GLU A 328 4.50 6.71 -30.71
N ILE A 329 4.85 5.89 -29.73
CA ILE A 329 6.19 5.31 -29.60
C ILE A 329 6.42 4.20 -30.63
N PHE A 330 5.42 3.36 -30.90
CA PHE A 330 5.60 2.10 -31.66
C PHE A 330 4.98 2.08 -33.05
N ALA A 331 3.97 2.92 -33.33
CA ALA A 331 3.31 2.96 -34.64
C ALA A 331 3.61 4.27 -35.39
N LYS A 332 3.60 5.41 -34.70
CA LYS A 332 3.71 6.75 -35.32
C LYS A 332 5.09 7.40 -35.19
N ASN A 333 6.06 6.70 -34.58
CA ASN A 333 7.40 7.25 -34.37
C ASN A 333 8.19 7.28 -35.70
N PRO A 334 8.54 8.46 -36.24
CA PRO A 334 9.26 8.57 -37.52
C PRO A 334 10.61 7.86 -37.50
N MET A 335 11.25 7.77 -36.33
CA MET A 335 12.55 7.13 -36.16
C MET A 335 12.52 5.64 -36.51
N LEU A 336 11.38 4.97 -36.39
CA LEU A 336 11.24 3.56 -36.77
C LEU A 336 11.35 3.40 -38.29
N LYS A 337 10.63 4.25 -39.04
CA LYS A 337 10.68 4.27 -40.51
C LYS A 337 12.08 4.66 -41.02
N GLU A 338 12.67 5.70 -40.43
CA GLU A 338 14.04 6.16 -40.79
C GLU A 338 15.11 5.07 -40.59
N GLU A 339 15.00 4.23 -39.57
CA GLU A 339 15.96 3.16 -39.29
C GLU A 339 15.59 1.82 -39.96
N GLY A 340 14.49 1.78 -40.72
CA GLY A 340 14.02 0.57 -41.41
C GLY A 340 13.57 -0.54 -40.46
N VAL A 341 12.94 -0.18 -39.34
CA VAL A 341 12.52 -1.12 -38.29
C VAL A 341 11.05 -0.95 -37.93
N VAL A 342 10.44 -2.03 -37.45
CA VAL A 342 9.08 -2.02 -36.89
C VAL A 342 9.06 -2.78 -35.57
N ILE A 343 8.10 -2.48 -34.70
CA ILE A 343 7.93 -3.21 -33.44
C ILE A 343 6.98 -4.38 -33.67
N GLY A 344 7.53 -5.59 -33.87
CA GLY A 344 6.76 -6.80 -34.09
C GLY A 344 6.12 -7.36 -32.82
N THR A 345 6.79 -7.19 -31.67
CA THR A 345 6.34 -7.77 -30.40
C THR A 345 6.49 -6.77 -29.26
N ILE A 346 5.42 -6.55 -28.50
CA ILE A 346 5.47 -5.78 -27.26
C ILE A 346 5.39 -6.70 -26.04
N ILE A 347 6.15 -6.37 -25.00
CA ILE A 347 6.09 -7.00 -23.68
C ILE A 347 5.42 -6.00 -22.74
N GLY A 348 4.38 -6.42 -22.03
CA GLY A 348 3.70 -5.54 -21.10
C GLY A 348 2.71 -6.25 -20.21
N ASP A 349 2.08 -5.50 -19.33
CA ASP A 349 1.01 -5.98 -18.47
C ASP A 349 -0.22 -6.35 -19.32
N ASP A 350 -1.03 -7.28 -18.84
CA ASP A 350 -2.15 -7.86 -19.60
C ASP A 350 -3.45 -7.03 -19.59
N ASP A 351 -3.32 -5.71 -19.38
CA ASP A 351 -4.44 -4.78 -19.46
C ASP A 351 -4.84 -4.55 -20.94
N SER A 352 -6.15 -4.62 -21.22
CA SER A 352 -6.66 -4.94 -22.56
C SER A 352 -6.70 -3.78 -23.56
N SER A 353 -6.50 -2.52 -23.14
CA SER A 353 -6.67 -1.35 -24.03
C SER A 353 -5.44 -1.00 -24.89
N THR A 354 -4.22 -1.16 -24.37
CA THR A 354 -2.98 -0.72 -25.05
C THR A 354 -2.71 -1.49 -26.34
N ILE A 355 -2.76 -2.81 -26.30
CA ILE A 355 -2.51 -3.66 -27.48
C ILE A 355 -3.62 -3.55 -28.53
N ALA A 356 -4.88 -3.41 -28.09
CA ALA A 356 -6.00 -3.26 -29.00
C ALA A 356 -5.89 -1.97 -29.82
N GLN A 357 -5.53 -0.86 -29.17
CA GLN A 357 -5.33 0.40 -29.88
C GLN A 357 -4.07 0.37 -30.76
N LEU A 358 -2.98 -0.24 -30.29
CA LEU A 358 -1.75 -0.36 -31.09
C LEU A 358 -1.98 -1.16 -32.37
N ARG A 359 -2.69 -2.30 -32.31
CA ARG A 359 -3.01 -3.12 -33.49
C ARG A 359 -3.85 -2.39 -34.53
N ARG A 360 -4.77 -1.53 -34.08
CA ARG A 360 -5.62 -0.72 -34.97
C ARG A 360 -4.83 0.35 -35.72
N GLU A 361 -3.78 0.88 -35.11
CA GLU A 361 -3.01 2.02 -35.65
C GLU A 361 -1.69 1.58 -36.33
N SER A 362 -1.27 0.32 -36.16
CA SER A 362 -0.04 -0.20 -36.75
C SER A 362 -0.31 -0.73 -38.16
N GLU A 363 0.59 -0.43 -39.09
CA GLU A 363 0.54 -0.93 -40.48
C GLU A 363 0.90 -2.43 -40.58
N HIS A 364 1.34 -3.04 -39.48
CA HIS A 364 1.76 -4.44 -39.40
C HIS A 364 1.16 -5.14 -38.16
N PRO A 365 1.05 -6.48 -38.18
CA PRO A 365 0.66 -7.24 -36.98
C PRO A 365 1.62 -7.00 -35.82
N VAL A 366 1.06 -6.79 -34.62
CA VAL A 366 1.81 -6.65 -33.37
C VAL A 366 1.41 -7.75 -32.39
N GLU A 367 2.39 -8.57 -32.03
CA GLU A 367 2.26 -9.60 -31.01
C GLU A 367 2.43 -9.02 -29.61
N LYS A 368 1.82 -9.67 -28.61
CA LYS A 368 1.95 -9.29 -27.20
C LYS A 368 2.43 -10.48 -26.39
N GLU A 369 3.50 -10.26 -25.66
CA GLU A 369 3.98 -11.15 -24.63
C GLU A 369 3.61 -10.60 -23.26
N SER A 370 3.24 -11.52 -22.37
CA SER A 370 2.88 -11.18 -20.99
C SER A 370 4.14 -10.96 -20.15
N ASP A 371 4.13 -9.92 -19.32
CA ASP A 371 5.10 -9.84 -18.22
C ASP A 371 4.88 -11.01 -17.25
N LYS A 372 5.92 -11.80 -17.01
CA LYS A 372 5.84 -12.98 -16.15
C LYS A 372 5.44 -12.64 -14.71
N ASN A 373 6.01 -11.58 -14.13
CA ASN A 373 5.72 -11.21 -12.75
C ASN A 373 4.27 -10.71 -12.63
N HIS A 374 3.82 -9.93 -13.60
CA HIS A 374 2.44 -9.48 -13.68
C HIS A 374 1.48 -10.66 -13.87
N ALA A 375 1.81 -11.64 -14.71
CA ALA A 375 1.03 -12.87 -14.85
C ALA A 375 0.89 -13.63 -13.51
N VAL A 376 1.97 -13.77 -12.74
CA VAL A 376 1.91 -14.36 -11.39
C VAL A 376 1.05 -13.52 -10.44
N CYS A 377 1.12 -12.18 -10.51
CA CYS A 377 0.27 -11.29 -9.72
C CYS A 377 -1.20 -11.44 -10.10
N THR A 378 -1.53 -11.50 -11.39
CA THR A 378 -2.90 -11.72 -11.90
C THR A 378 -3.44 -13.07 -11.45
N LEU A 379 -2.64 -14.13 -11.54
CA LEU A 379 -2.98 -15.45 -10.99
C LEU A 379 -3.28 -15.35 -9.49
N SER A 380 -2.39 -14.71 -8.72
CA SER A 380 -2.59 -14.55 -7.28
C SER A 380 -3.89 -13.82 -6.95
N LYS A 381 -4.23 -12.75 -7.68
CA LYS A 381 -5.50 -12.01 -7.50
C LYS A 381 -6.71 -12.90 -7.80
N ALA A 382 -6.66 -13.70 -8.86
CA ALA A 382 -7.74 -14.65 -9.20
C ALA A 382 -7.93 -15.71 -8.10
N LEU A 383 -6.83 -16.25 -7.57
CA LEU A 383 -6.88 -17.24 -6.48
C LEU A 383 -7.41 -16.64 -5.17
N TRP A 384 -7.02 -15.41 -4.84
CA TRP A 384 -7.56 -14.70 -3.67
C TRP A 384 -9.06 -14.42 -3.80
N ALA A 385 -9.54 -14.07 -4.99
CA ALA A 385 -10.97 -13.85 -5.24
C ALA A 385 -11.82 -15.12 -5.00
N LEU A 386 -11.22 -16.30 -5.22
CA LEU A 386 -11.82 -17.61 -4.93
C LEU A 386 -11.71 -18.05 -3.46
N LYS A 387 -11.16 -17.20 -2.58
CA LYS A 387 -10.95 -17.50 -1.14
C LYS A 387 -10.13 -18.78 -0.88
N ILE A 388 -9.19 -19.08 -1.77
CA ILE A 388 -8.29 -20.24 -1.64
C ILE A 388 -7.33 -20.03 -0.44
N PRO A 389 -7.01 -21.09 0.35
CA PRO A 389 -6.07 -20.97 1.46
C PRO A 389 -4.68 -20.48 1.02
N SER A 390 -4.04 -19.61 1.80
CA SER A 390 -2.75 -18.97 1.43
C SER A 390 -1.65 -19.96 1.06
N LYS A 391 -1.51 -21.09 1.78
CA LYS A 391 -0.48 -22.10 1.45
C LYS A 391 -0.71 -22.76 0.09
N VAL A 392 -1.97 -22.97 -0.28
CA VAL A 392 -2.34 -23.50 -1.61
C VAL A 392 -2.03 -22.45 -2.67
N ILE A 393 -2.34 -21.17 -2.43
CA ILE A 393 -1.97 -20.06 -3.32
C ILE A 393 -0.45 -20.03 -3.56
N ASP A 394 0.34 -20.14 -2.49
CA ASP A 394 1.81 -20.12 -2.60
C ASP A 394 2.36 -21.33 -3.35
N TYR A 395 1.79 -22.52 -3.15
CA TYR A 395 2.13 -23.71 -3.92
C TYR A 395 1.82 -23.54 -5.41
N ILE A 396 0.60 -23.11 -5.76
CA ILE A 396 0.19 -22.91 -7.15
C ILE A 396 1.06 -21.84 -7.82
N LYS A 397 1.37 -20.73 -7.14
CA LYS A 397 2.29 -19.70 -7.65
C LYS A 397 3.71 -20.23 -7.88
N TYR A 398 4.21 -21.06 -6.97
CA TYR A 398 5.52 -21.69 -7.11
C TYR A 398 5.57 -22.62 -8.33
N CYS A 399 4.58 -23.51 -8.47
CA CYS A 399 4.47 -24.42 -9.61
C CYS A 399 4.30 -23.66 -10.92
N PHE A 400 3.44 -22.65 -10.95
CA PHE A 400 3.25 -21.78 -12.10
C PHE A 400 4.56 -21.12 -12.55
N GLY A 401 5.32 -20.53 -11.60
CA GLY A 401 6.63 -19.96 -11.89
C GLY A 401 7.61 -20.99 -12.47
N CYS A 402 7.67 -22.18 -11.86
CA CYS A 402 8.55 -23.27 -12.31
C CYS A 402 8.20 -23.76 -13.72
N VAL A 403 6.91 -23.90 -14.04
CA VAL A 403 6.44 -24.31 -15.38
C VAL A 403 6.91 -23.31 -16.42
N LEU A 404 6.73 -22.00 -16.18
CA LEU A 404 7.16 -20.96 -17.11
C LEU A 404 8.69 -20.94 -17.29
N GLU A 405 9.45 -21.09 -16.21
CA GLU A 405 10.92 -21.02 -16.25
C GLU A 405 11.57 -22.24 -16.91
N LYS A 406 11.06 -23.44 -16.64
CA LYS A 406 11.62 -24.68 -17.18
C LYS A 406 11.26 -24.90 -18.66
N ASN A 407 10.11 -24.40 -19.08
CA ASN A 407 9.60 -24.57 -20.43
C ASN A 407 9.64 -23.27 -21.24
N LYS A 408 10.61 -22.40 -20.93
CA LYS A 408 10.74 -21.11 -21.59
C LYS A 408 10.87 -21.28 -23.10
N ASP A 409 10.17 -20.43 -23.85
CA ASP A 409 10.13 -20.42 -25.31
C ASP A 409 9.49 -21.69 -25.94
N ASN A 410 8.84 -22.56 -25.13
CA ASN A 410 8.08 -23.72 -25.59
C ASN A 410 6.60 -23.61 -25.19
N GLU A 411 5.76 -23.20 -26.15
CA GLU A 411 4.32 -22.97 -25.93
C GLU A 411 3.57 -24.22 -25.47
N GLU A 412 3.79 -25.36 -26.13
CA GLU A 412 3.05 -26.60 -25.83
C GLU A 412 3.43 -27.12 -24.45
N ALA A 413 4.73 -27.16 -24.13
CA ALA A 413 5.19 -27.60 -22.82
C ALA A 413 4.70 -26.69 -21.68
N VAL A 414 4.55 -25.38 -21.91
CA VAL A 414 3.91 -24.47 -20.95
C VAL A 414 2.42 -24.79 -20.81
N ARG A 415 1.70 -24.97 -21.92
CA ARG A 415 0.26 -25.32 -21.90
C ARG A 415 0.01 -26.59 -21.10
N THR A 416 0.70 -27.68 -21.45
CA THR A 416 0.60 -28.97 -20.75
C THR A 416 1.02 -28.83 -19.29
N GLY A 417 2.15 -28.16 -19.03
CA GLY A 417 2.65 -27.95 -17.68
C GLY A 417 1.65 -27.19 -16.78
N LEU A 418 0.98 -26.17 -17.29
CA LEU A 418 -0.01 -25.39 -16.55
C LEU A 418 -1.27 -26.21 -16.23
N LEU A 419 -1.75 -27.02 -17.18
CA LEU A 419 -2.89 -27.91 -16.97
C LEU A 419 -2.58 -29.01 -15.95
N ASN A 420 -1.33 -29.44 -15.86
CA ASN A 420 -0.90 -30.50 -14.93
C ASN A 420 -0.65 -30.01 -13.50
N ILE A 421 -0.67 -28.70 -13.22
CA ILE A 421 -0.49 -28.18 -11.86
C ILE A 421 -1.60 -28.66 -10.92
N VAL A 422 -2.86 -28.61 -11.36
CA VAL A 422 -4.00 -29.00 -10.51
C VAL A 422 -4.04 -30.51 -10.29
N PRO A 423 -4.00 -31.38 -11.32
CA PRO A 423 -3.92 -32.83 -11.11
C PRO A 423 -2.80 -33.21 -10.14
N HIS A 424 -1.60 -32.66 -10.34
CA HIS A 424 -0.46 -32.91 -9.45
C HIS A 424 -0.72 -32.45 -8.00
N ALA A 425 -1.43 -31.34 -7.79
CA ALA A 425 -1.80 -30.86 -6.45
C ALA A 425 -2.80 -31.77 -5.72
N PHE A 426 -3.54 -32.60 -6.45
CA PHE A 426 -4.59 -33.51 -5.96
C PHE A 426 -4.13 -34.98 -6.02
N ASP A 427 -2.82 -35.23 -5.99
CA ASP A 427 -2.19 -36.56 -6.06
C ASP A 427 -2.54 -37.37 -7.33
N ASP A 428 -2.98 -36.71 -8.40
CA ASP A 428 -3.04 -37.29 -9.73
C ASP A 428 -1.70 -37.05 -10.47
N HIS A 429 -0.92 -38.12 -10.57
CA HIS A 429 0.41 -38.12 -11.18
C HIS A 429 0.46 -38.73 -12.58
N SER A 430 -0.69 -39.07 -13.17
CA SER A 430 -0.80 -39.70 -14.50
C SER A 430 -0.07 -38.94 -15.60
N ASN A 431 -0.14 -37.61 -15.56
CA ASN A 431 0.46 -36.71 -16.58
C ASN A 431 1.74 -36.00 -16.09
N CYS A 432 2.34 -36.48 -15.00
CA CYS A 432 3.56 -35.89 -14.45
C CYS A 432 4.81 -36.32 -15.23
N GLY A 433 5.73 -35.37 -15.46
CA GLY A 433 7.03 -35.63 -16.09
C GLY A 433 8.13 -35.97 -15.07
N THR A 434 9.39 -36.01 -15.55
CA THR A 434 10.60 -36.30 -14.74
C THR A 434 10.87 -35.30 -13.60
N TRP A 435 10.16 -34.16 -13.59
CA TRP A 435 10.22 -33.16 -12.54
C TRP A 435 9.45 -33.57 -11.27
N CYS A 436 8.52 -34.52 -11.39
CA CYS A 436 7.69 -34.97 -10.29
C CYS A 436 8.49 -35.91 -9.36
N GLY A 437 8.46 -35.62 -8.06
CA GLY A 437 9.13 -36.46 -7.06
C GLY A 437 8.48 -37.83 -6.93
N TYR A 438 7.16 -37.91 -7.12
CA TYR A 438 6.40 -39.16 -7.05
C TYR A 438 6.89 -40.19 -8.06
N ASN A 439 7.18 -39.78 -9.30
CA ASN A 439 7.70 -40.68 -10.33
C ASN A 439 9.10 -41.23 -10.02
N LYS A 440 9.82 -40.61 -9.05
CA LYS A 440 11.14 -41.08 -8.61
C LYS A 440 11.05 -42.01 -7.41
N ASP A 441 10.23 -41.65 -6.43
CA ASP A 441 9.96 -42.46 -5.25
C ASP A 441 8.50 -42.26 -4.81
N PRO A 442 7.58 -43.12 -5.27
CA PRO A 442 6.17 -43.04 -4.90
C PRO A 442 5.92 -43.27 -3.41
N THR A 443 6.80 -44.03 -2.75
CA THR A 443 6.58 -44.52 -1.38
C THR A 443 6.89 -43.48 -0.30
N THR A 444 7.78 -42.53 -0.60
CA THR A 444 8.17 -41.47 0.35
C THR A 444 7.79 -40.06 -0.12
N TYR A 445 7.06 -39.95 -1.24
CA TYR A 445 6.73 -38.66 -1.83
C TYR A 445 5.83 -37.81 -0.92
N LEU A 446 6.29 -36.58 -0.64
CA LEU A 446 5.52 -35.57 0.06
C LEU A 446 5.60 -34.23 -0.70
N HIS A 447 4.47 -33.54 -0.77
CA HIS A 447 4.42 -32.19 -1.31
C HIS A 447 5.16 -31.20 -0.40
N LYS A 448 6.14 -30.48 -0.95
CA LYS A 448 7.01 -29.59 -0.13
C LYS A 448 6.30 -28.39 0.50
N ILE A 449 5.21 -27.91 -0.09
CA ILE A 449 4.55 -26.64 0.30
C ILE A 449 3.10 -26.88 0.78
N LEU A 450 2.42 -27.91 0.28
CA LEU A 450 1.05 -28.20 0.66
C LEU A 450 0.93 -28.62 2.15
N PRO A 451 -0.20 -28.31 2.82
CA PRO A 451 -0.41 -28.67 4.22
C PRO A 451 -0.27 -30.18 4.46
N GLY A 452 0.51 -30.58 5.45
CA GLY A 452 0.71 -31.98 5.82
C GLY A 452 1.44 -32.83 4.77
N GLY A 453 1.99 -32.21 3.71
CA GLY A 453 2.69 -32.93 2.63
C GLY A 453 1.80 -33.80 1.74
N LYS A 454 0.47 -33.73 1.90
CA LYS A 454 -0.51 -34.53 1.17
C LYS A 454 -1.17 -33.71 0.04
N GLY A 455 -1.69 -34.40 -0.96
CA GLY A 455 -2.52 -33.77 -1.98
C GLY A 455 -3.82 -33.22 -1.41
N LEU A 456 -4.42 -32.31 -2.18
CA LEU A 456 -5.72 -31.71 -1.90
C LEU A 456 -6.85 -32.69 -2.23
N THR A 457 -8.00 -32.55 -1.55
CA THR A 457 -9.14 -33.47 -1.69
C THR A 457 -10.48 -32.79 -2.00
N ASP A 458 -10.53 -31.46 -2.00
CA ASP A 458 -11.76 -30.70 -2.25
C ASP A 458 -12.04 -30.58 -3.76
N GLU A 459 -13.03 -31.32 -4.26
CA GLU A 459 -13.41 -31.35 -5.67
C GLU A 459 -13.95 -30.01 -6.20
N ASN A 460 -14.64 -29.21 -5.37
CA ASN A 460 -15.10 -27.88 -5.77
C ASN A 460 -13.91 -26.93 -5.96
N MET A 461 -12.92 -27.04 -5.07
CA MET A 461 -11.65 -26.31 -5.21
C MET A 461 -10.89 -26.77 -6.46
N LYS A 462 -10.85 -28.07 -6.74
CA LYS A 462 -10.21 -28.63 -7.93
C LYS A 462 -10.79 -28.06 -9.22
N ALA A 463 -12.12 -28.03 -9.34
CA ALA A 463 -12.81 -27.45 -10.49
C ALA A 463 -12.46 -25.96 -10.64
N SER A 464 -12.55 -25.19 -9.55
CA SER A 464 -12.27 -23.75 -9.53
C SER A 464 -10.83 -23.42 -9.92
N LEU A 465 -9.85 -24.17 -9.39
CA LEU A 465 -8.42 -24.02 -9.72
C LEU A 465 -8.14 -24.38 -11.18
N THR A 466 -8.78 -25.45 -11.67
CA THR A 466 -8.66 -25.90 -13.07
C THR A 466 -9.17 -24.82 -14.01
N ASP A 467 -10.32 -24.22 -13.73
CA ASP A 467 -10.87 -23.15 -14.56
C ASP A 467 -9.99 -21.90 -14.59
N VAL A 468 -9.35 -21.55 -13.47
CA VAL A 468 -8.37 -20.46 -13.44
C VAL A 468 -7.17 -20.79 -14.32
N LEU A 469 -6.54 -21.95 -14.12
CA LEU A 469 -5.32 -22.31 -14.85
C LEU A 469 -5.57 -22.59 -16.33
N ARG A 470 -6.76 -23.07 -16.71
CA ARG A 470 -7.16 -23.24 -18.12
C ARG A 470 -7.12 -21.91 -18.88
N LYS A 471 -7.49 -20.78 -18.25
CA LYS A 471 -7.40 -19.45 -18.85
C LYS A 471 -5.95 -19.04 -19.15
N PHE A 472 -5.02 -19.38 -18.26
CA PHE A 472 -3.59 -19.14 -18.48
C PHE A 472 -3.00 -20.10 -19.53
N ALA A 473 -3.37 -21.38 -19.50
CA ALA A 473 -2.95 -22.37 -20.49
C ALA A 473 -3.44 -22.03 -21.91
N ALA A 474 -4.66 -21.50 -22.05
CA ALA A 474 -5.17 -20.98 -23.32
C ALA A 474 -4.34 -19.80 -23.86
N ASN A 475 -3.63 -19.08 -22.98
CA ASN A 475 -2.72 -17.98 -23.33
C ASN A 475 -1.24 -18.37 -23.24
N ALA A 476 -0.91 -19.66 -23.27
CA ALA A 476 0.47 -20.17 -23.13
C ALA A 476 1.46 -19.51 -24.11
N ARG A 477 1.04 -19.23 -25.35
CA ARG A 477 1.84 -18.52 -26.35
C ARG A 477 2.41 -17.20 -25.85
N ARG A 478 1.63 -16.45 -25.06
CA ARG A 478 2.02 -15.14 -24.52
C ARG A 478 2.92 -15.26 -23.28
N LEU A 479 2.81 -16.37 -22.56
CA LEU A 479 3.51 -16.63 -21.31
C LEU A 479 4.85 -17.33 -21.52
N ALA A 480 4.95 -18.21 -22.52
CA ALA A 480 6.14 -19.03 -22.78
C ALA A 480 7.44 -18.22 -22.95
N PRO A 481 7.44 -17.04 -23.60
CA PRO A 481 8.65 -16.23 -23.73
C PRO A 481 9.19 -15.67 -22.40
N CYS A 482 8.40 -15.70 -21.32
CA CYS A 482 8.72 -15.11 -20.03
C CYS A 482 9.14 -13.63 -20.15
N GLY A 483 8.30 -12.81 -20.80
CA GLY A 483 8.51 -11.38 -20.95
C GLY A 483 8.77 -10.67 -19.62
N SER A 484 9.54 -9.58 -19.67
CA SER A 484 9.81 -8.75 -18.49
C SER A 484 9.81 -7.24 -18.77
N THR A 485 9.02 -6.49 -18.01
CA THR A 485 8.99 -5.02 -17.93
C THR A 485 9.86 -4.47 -16.80
N GLN A 486 10.73 -5.27 -16.18
CA GLN A 486 11.64 -4.82 -15.11
C GLN A 486 12.53 -3.63 -15.54
N GLY A 487 12.85 -3.55 -16.84
CA GLY A 487 13.57 -2.41 -17.41
C GLY A 487 12.81 -1.09 -17.22
N ASN A 488 11.47 -1.14 -17.37
CA ASN A 488 10.55 -0.02 -17.22
C ASN A 488 10.39 0.36 -15.75
N GLU A 489 10.23 -0.61 -14.84
CA GLU A 489 10.25 -0.34 -13.39
C GLU A 489 11.55 0.37 -12.95
N SER A 490 12.69 -0.08 -13.49
CA SER A 490 13.98 0.58 -13.28
C SER A 490 13.99 2.01 -13.82
N PHE A 491 13.36 2.27 -14.97
CA PHE A 491 13.22 3.61 -15.51
C PHE A 491 12.31 4.47 -14.63
N HIS A 492 11.15 3.97 -14.21
CA HIS A 492 10.22 4.72 -13.38
C HIS A 492 10.87 5.16 -12.05
N ASN A 493 11.74 4.34 -11.48
CA ASN A 493 12.56 4.74 -10.32
C ASN A 493 13.50 5.94 -10.62
N ILE A 494 14.12 5.97 -11.81
CA ILE A 494 14.94 7.11 -12.25
C ILE A 494 14.04 8.34 -12.51
N SER A 495 12.90 8.14 -13.16
CA SER A 495 11.94 9.20 -13.45
C SER A 495 11.42 9.84 -12.15
N LEU A 496 11.12 9.04 -11.12
CA LEU A 496 10.66 9.51 -9.82
C LEU A 496 11.69 10.37 -9.07
N SER A 497 12.99 10.15 -9.30
CA SER A 497 14.02 11.00 -8.71
C SER A 497 14.10 12.39 -9.37
N LYS A 498 13.43 12.59 -10.51
CA LYS A 498 13.41 13.85 -11.28
C LYS A 498 12.03 14.50 -11.31
N THR A 499 10.99 13.68 -11.31
CA THR A 499 9.56 14.04 -11.33
C THR A 499 8.88 13.57 -10.05
N THR A 500 9.35 14.06 -8.90
CA THR A 500 8.82 13.62 -7.60
C THR A 500 7.30 13.84 -7.55
N LYS A 501 6.51 12.84 -7.14
CA LYS A 501 5.04 12.97 -7.07
C LYS A 501 4.55 14.01 -6.06
N ARG A 502 5.43 14.52 -5.19
CA ARG A 502 5.15 15.62 -4.25
C ARG A 502 5.04 16.97 -4.97
N ASN A 503 5.84 17.17 -6.02
CA ASN A 503 5.93 18.43 -6.74
C ASN A 503 5.24 18.29 -8.11
N HIS A 504 4.29 19.18 -8.39
CA HIS A 504 3.59 19.16 -9.67
C HIS A 504 4.37 19.96 -10.73
N TYR A 505 4.96 19.28 -11.70
CA TYR A 505 5.65 19.89 -12.86
C TYR A 505 4.79 19.89 -14.14
N GLY A 506 3.64 19.22 -14.12
CA GLY A 506 2.81 18.90 -15.29
C GLY A 506 1.95 20.03 -15.85
N GLY A 507 2.17 21.28 -15.43
CA GLY A 507 1.48 22.46 -15.96
C GLY A 507 2.33 23.27 -16.95
N SER A 508 3.53 22.79 -17.27
CA SER A 508 4.52 23.43 -18.15
C SER A 508 5.44 22.36 -18.76
N GLU A 509 6.27 22.75 -19.72
CA GLU A 509 7.32 21.95 -20.34
C GLU A 509 8.35 21.33 -19.37
N SER A 510 8.38 21.80 -18.11
CA SER A 510 9.27 21.28 -17.06
C SER A 510 9.12 19.76 -16.81
N ASN A 511 7.91 19.22 -16.90
CA ASN A 511 7.69 17.77 -16.75
C ASN A 511 8.42 16.98 -17.85
N ASP A 512 8.27 17.40 -19.09
CA ASP A 512 8.85 16.78 -20.27
C ASP A 512 10.38 16.82 -20.23
N PHE A 513 10.97 17.97 -19.83
CA PHE A 513 12.43 18.08 -19.63
C PHE A 513 12.96 17.09 -18.57
N ARG A 514 12.20 16.86 -17.50
CA ARG A 514 12.59 15.92 -16.43
C ARG A 514 12.47 14.47 -16.89
N VAL A 515 11.45 14.13 -17.68
CA VAL A 515 11.33 12.81 -18.32
C VAL A 515 12.47 12.60 -19.31
N ALA A 516 12.78 13.59 -20.16
CA ALA A 516 13.92 13.54 -21.08
C ALA A 516 15.26 13.36 -20.34
N SER A 517 15.45 14.06 -19.21
CA SER A 517 16.61 13.83 -18.35
C SER A 517 16.67 12.40 -17.81
N ALA A 518 15.53 11.79 -17.44
CA ALA A 518 15.47 10.39 -17.02
C ALA A 518 15.88 9.43 -18.14
N VAL A 519 15.43 9.69 -19.37
CA VAL A 519 15.85 8.95 -20.58
C VAL A 519 17.35 9.07 -20.81
N CYS A 520 17.90 10.29 -20.77
CA CYS A 520 19.34 10.52 -20.89
C CYS A 520 20.13 9.72 -19.85
N GLN A 521 19.68 9.69 -18.59
CA GLN A 521 20.36 8.92 -17.54
C GLN A 521 20.25 7.41 -17.73
N LYS A 522 19.13 6.91 -18.26
CA LYS A 522 18.94 5.48 -18.55
C LYS A 522 19.86 5.05 -19.69
N ASN A 523 19.91 5.82 -20.78
CA ASN A 523 20.65 5.47 -21.99
C ASN A 523 22.15 5.79 -21.89
N CYS A 524 22.50 6.99 -21.43
CA CYS A 524 23.88 7.48 -21.44
C CYS A 524 24.57 7.35 -20.08
N GLY A 525 23.86 6.98 -19.01
CA GLY A 525 24.39 7.04 -17.63
C GLY A 525 24.34 8.45 -17.05
N THR A 526 24.91 8.64 -15.86
CA THR A 526 24.87 9.94 -15.16
C THR A 526 25.81 10.98 -15.77
N SER A 527 26.75 10.55 -16.63
CA SER A 527 27.61 11.40 -17.45
C SER A 527 26.86 12.25 -18.48
N TYR A 528 25.57 11.99 -18.75
CA TYR A 528 24.76 12.82 -19.66
C TYR A 528 24.78 14.32 -19.32
N VAL A 529 24.97 14.68 -18.06
CA VAL A 529 25.12 16.08 -17.61
C VAL A 529 26.32 16.76 -18.28
N VAL A 530 27.43 16.03 -18.46
CA VAL A 530 28.65 16.49 -19.15
C VAL A 530 28.35 16.67 -20.65
N SER A 531 27.63 15.73 -21.25
CA SER A 531 27.20 15.81 -22.65
C SER A 531 26.30 17.02 -22.91
N VAL A 532 25.36 17.32 -22.00
CA VAL A 532 24.50 18.51 -22.07
C VAL A 532 25.31 19.79 -21.92
N ASN A 533 26.23 19.85 -20.96
CA ASN A 533 27.11 21.01 -20.79
C ASN A 533 27.91 21.28 -22.07
N THR A 534 28.55 20.25 -22.62
CA THR A 534 29.34 20.34 -23.86
C THR A 534 28.48 20.81 -25.02
N LYS A 535 27.28 20.23 -25.21
CA LYS A 535 26.34 20.63 -26.28
C LYS A 535 25.89 22.09 -26.16
N LEU A 536 25.77 22.61 -24.94
CA LEU A 536 25.36 23.98 -24.67
C LEU A 536 26.54 24.97 -24.64
N ASN A 537 27.76 24.51 -24.96
CA ASN A 537 29.02 25.24 -24.81
C ASN A 537 29.25 25.74 -23.37
N LEU A 538 28.64 25.09 -22.38
CA LEU A 538 28.87 25.33 -20.96
C LEU A 538 30.14 24.61 -20.51
N SER A 539 30.78 25.10 -19.46
CA SER A 539 32.00 24.42 -18.99
C SER A 539 31.64 23.03 -18.41
N PRO A 540 32.25 21.93 -18.87
CA PRO A 540 31.94 20.58 -18.39
C PRO A 540 32.12 20.41 -16.88
N GLY A 541 33.22 20.98 -16.37
CA GLY A 541 33.58 21.04 -14.95
C GLY A 541 34.26 19.76 -14.46
N LYS A 542 35.53 19.88 -14.04
CA LYS A 542 36.36 18.77 -13.54
C LYS A 542 35.69 17.94 -12.43
N HIS A 543 35.04 18.63 -11.48
CA HIS A 543 34.34 17.96 -10.38
C HIS A 543 33.06 17.23 -10.83
N THR A 544 32.34 17.80 -11.81
CA THR A 544 31.17 17.17 -12.41
C THR A 544 31.58 15.85 -13.07
N GLU A 545 32.56 15.87 -13.96
CA GLU A 545 33.05 14.68 -14.65
C GLU A 545 33.47 13.57 -13.69
N LYS A 546 34.33 13.89 -12.72
CA LYS A 546 34.81 12.94 -11.72
C LYS A 546 33.66 12.32 -10.92
N TYR A 547 32.73 13.14 -10.42
CA TYR A 547 31.61 12.67 -9.62
C TYR A 547 30.64 11.80 -10.43
N ARG A 548 30.32 12.19 -11.68
CA ARG A 548 29.44 11.40 -12.56
C ARG A 548 30.07 10.06 -12.93
N ALA A 549 31.35 10.05 -13.31
CA ALA A 549 32.07 8.81 -13.61
C ALA A 549 32.10 7.85 -12.39
N GLN A 550 32.37 8.37 -11.19
CA GLN A 550 32.33 7.57 -9.96
C GLN A 550 30.93 7.02 -9.67
N LYS A 551 29.88 7.84 -9.85
CA LYS A 551 28.49 7.45 -9.65
C LYS A 551 28.08 6.32 -10.61
N ASP A 552 28.48 6.39 -11.87
CA ASP A 552 28.23 5.33 -12.85
C ASP A 552 29.00 4.04 -12.53
N LYS A 553 30.28 4.15 -12.11
CA LYS A 553 31.07 2.99 -11.63
C LYS A 553 30.41 2.28 -10.44
N LEU A 554 29.94 3.04 -9.45
CA LEU A 554 29.23 2.48 -8.28
C LEU A 554 27.90 1.84 -8.67
N ARG A 555 27.16 2.44 -9.61
CA ARG A 555 25.92 1.86 -10.15
C ARG A 555 26.18 0.52 -10.83
N ALA A 556 27.21 0.43 -11.67
CA ALA A 556 27.60 -0.81 -12.34
C ALA A 556 28.01 -1.90 -11.33
N ALA A 557 28.83 -1.56 -10.34
CA ALA A 557 29.24 -2.48 -9.28
C ALA A 557 28.04 -3.00 -8.46
N ARG A 558 27.08 -2.13 -8.10
CA ARG A 558 25.85 -2.52 -7.41
C ARG A 558 25.00 -3.47 -8.25
N ALA A 559 24.87 -3.20 -9.55
CA ALA A 559 24.11 -4.04 -10.48
C ALA A 559 24.74 -5.44 -10.63
N LEU A 560 26.06 -5.54 -10.77
CA LEU A 560 26.79 -6.81 -10.79
C LEU A 560 26.60 -7.58 -9.48
N SER A 561 26.82 -6.92 -8.35
CA SER A 561 26.68 -7.52 -7.03
C SER A 561 25.25 -8.02 -6.77
N ALA A 562 24.22 -7.29 -7.21
CA ALA A 562 22.82 -7.69 -7.05
C ALA A 562 22.43 -8.96 -7.84
N LYS A 563 23.23 -9.36 -8.84
CA LYS A 563 23.00 -10.59 -9.62
C LYS A 563 23.51 -11.86 -8.92
N THR A 564 24.44 -11.73 -7.98
CA THR A 564 25.05 -12.86 -7.23
C THR A 564 24.00 -13.68 -6.48
N VAL A 565 24.24 -14.99 -6.38
CA VAL A 565 23.32 -15.93 -5.74
C VAL A 565 23.21 -15.62 -4.24
N GLU A 566 24.33 -15.29 -3.60
CA GLU A 566 24.45 -14.94 -2.19
C GLU A 566 23.59 -13.73 -1.86
N LYS A 567 23.69 -12.64 -2.64
CA LYS A 567 22.82 -11.46 -2.41
C LYS A 567 21.35 -11.75 -2.68
N LYS A 568 21.02 -12.54 -3.71
CA LYS A 568 19.62 -12.95 -3.97
C LYS A 568 19.07 -13.78 -2.81
N ARG A 569 19.85 -14.73 -2.28
CA ARG A 569 19.50 -15.57 -1.13
C ARG A 569 19.34 -14.73 0.15
N ARG A 570 20.32 -13.89 0.47
CA ARG A 570 20.27 -12.98 1.62
C ARG A 570 19.08 -12.03 1.56
N ARG A 571 18.75 -11.50 0.37
CA ARG A 571 17.57 -10.65 0.17
C ARG A 571 16.27 -11.41 0.46
N ARG A 572 16.14 -12.66 0.01
CA ARG A 572 14.98 -13.53 0.31
C ARG A 572 14.89 -13.83 1.82
N GLN A 573 16.00 -14.19 2.46
CA GLN A 573 16.06 -14.42 3.91
C GLN A 573 15.64 -13.18 4.70
N LEU A 574 16.18 -12.01 4.38
CA LEU A 574 15.82 -10.75 5.04
C LEU A 574 14.35 -10.36 4.78
N PHE A 575 13.82 -10.65 3.60
CA PHE A 575 12.40 -10.47 3.30
C PHE A 575 11.53 -11.39 4.16
N GLN A 576 11.86 -12.68 4.24
CA GLN A 576 11.16 -13.64 5.10
C GLN A 576 11.24 -13.24 6.57
N GLN A 577 12.42 -12.86 7.08
CA GLN A 577 12.59 -12.39 8.45
C GLN A 577 11.69 -11.20 8.75
N ARG A 578 11.72 -10.16 7.90
CA ARG A 578 10.83 -8.99 8.06
C ARG A 578 9.36 -9.37 7.97
N HIS A 579 8.97 -10.24 7.04
CA HIS A 579 7.59 -10.69 6.91
C HIS A 579 7.14 -11.43 8.17
N HIS A 580 7.91 -12.40 8.69
CA HIS A 580 7.56 -13.12 9.91
C HIS A 580 7.51 -12.20 11.13
N THR A 581 8.46 -11.28 11.26
CA THR A 581 8.46 -10.29 12.35
C THR A 581 7.23 -9.38 12.26
N ASN A 582 6.90 -8.86 11.07
CA ASN A 582 5.73 -8.02 10.85
C ASN A 582 4.43 -8.80 11.10
N THR A 583 4.26 -10.00 10.53
CA THR A 583 3.07 -10.82 10.78
C THR A 583 2.93 -11.18 12.26
N ARG A 584 4.03 -11.47 12.96
CA ARG A 584 4.00 -11.71 14.42
C ARG A 584 3.60 -10.45 15.19
N ALA A 585 4.08 -9.28 14.78
CA ALA A 585 3.72 -7.99 15.36
C ALA A 585 2.23 -7.68 15.07
N GLU A 586 1.79 -7.73 13.83
CA GLU A 586 0.40 -7.54 13.39
C GLU A 586 -0.56 -8.50 14.12
N ASN A 587 -0.20 -9.79 14.26
CA ASN A 587 -1.00 -10.75 15.01
C ASN A 587 -1.05 -10.45 16.52
N LYS A 588 0.02 -9.91 17.10
CA LYS A 588 0.07 -9.49 18.51
C LYS A 588 -0.71 -8.18 18.74
N GLU A 589 -0.63 -7.27 17.78
CA GLU A 589 -1.27 -5.96 17.81
C GLU A 589 -2.77 -6.03 17.48
N GLY A 590 -3.21 -7.06 16.75
CA GLY A 590 -4.56 -7.16 16.23
C GLY A 590 -4.79 -6.21 15.04
N ILE A 591 -6.05 -5.91 14.72
CA ILE A 591 -6.39 -4.98 13.64
C ILE A 591 -6.03 -3.55 14.09
N THR A 592 -4.85 -3.07 13.70
CA THR A 592 -4.41 -1.68 13.99
C THR A 592 -4.83 -0.69 12.91
N TYR A 593 -5.01 -1.15 11.67
CA TYR A 593 -5.45 -0.35 10.54
C TYR A 593 -6.17 -1.23 9.52
N SER A 594 -7.43 -0.92 9.23
CA SER A 594 -8.15 -1.49 8.08
C SER A 594 -8.97 -0.42 7.38
N SER A 595 -9.20 -0.58 6.06
CA SER A 595 -9.95 0.42 5.30
C SER A 595 -11.38 0.49 5.81
N GLY A 596 -11.76 1.67 6.31
CA GLY A 596 -13.05 1.84 6.94
C GLY A 596 -13.14 1.26 8.34
N CYS A 597 -12.04 0.91 9.04
CA CYS A 597 -12.11 0.45 10.43
C CYS A 597 -12.86 1.43 11.36
N GLY A 598 -12.81 2.74 11.08
CA GLY A 598 -13.58 3.75 11.81
C GLY A 598 -15.03 3.96 11.34
N PHE A 599 -15.48 3.31 10.26
CA PHE A 599 -16.82 3.43 9.67
C PHE A 599 -17.56 2.08 9.55
N ASN A 600 -16.82 0.99 9.48
CA ASN A 600 -17.27 -0.37 9.72
C ASN A 600 -17.43 -0.50 11.24
N THR A 601 -18.41 0.21 11.79
CA THR A 601 -19.15 -0.27 12.95
C THR A 601 -19.97 -1.49 12.54
N PHE A 602 -19.30 -2.51 12.01
CA PHE A 602 -19.65 -3.84 12.47
C PHE A 602 -19.18 -3.88 13.91
N VAL A 603 -20.07 -4.37 14.74
CA VAL A 603 -19.95 -4.68 16.16
C VAL A 603 -18.74 -5.63 16.37
N GLU A 604 -17.52 -5.18 16.11
CA GLU A 604 -16.32 -5.72 16.73
C GLU A 604 -16.36 -5.19 18.14
N LEU A 605 -16.99 -5.98 19.03
CA LEU A 605 -16.55 -6.25 20.40
C LEU A 605 -15.58 -5.20 20.91
N ASP A 606 -16.12 -4.01 21.10
CA ASP A 606 -15.33 -2.83 21.37
C ASP A 606 -14.90 -2.91 22.82
N ASN A 607 -13.70 -3.44 23.04
CA ASN A 607 -12.94 -3.23 24.27
C ASN A 607 -12.58 -1.73 24.45
N SER A 608 -13.04 -0.82 23.57
CA SER A 608 -12.93 0.63 23.70
C SER A 608 -14.24 1.39 23.91
N TYR A 609 -15.36 0.72 24.23
CA TYR A 609 -16.24 1.36 25.20
C TYR A 609 -15.37 1.56 26.44
N SER A 610 -15.08 2.81 26.82
CA SER A 610 -14.54 3.12 28.14
C SER A 610 -15.56 2.64 29.16
N ILE A 611 -15.55 1.33 29.45
CA ILE A 611 -16.40 0.73 30.45
C ILE A 611 -15.89 1.35 31.73
N ARG A 612 -16.67 2.28 32.27
CA ARG A 612 -16.33 2.94 33.52
C ARG A 612 -16.20 1.83 34.57
N ASN A 613 -14.97 1.57 35.01
CA ASN A 613 -14.73 0.77 36.20
C ASN A 613 -14.95 1.66 37.42
N THR A 614 -16.17 2.20 37.53
CA THR A 614 -16.59 3.01 38.66
C THR A 614 -17.04 2.08 39.77
N PRO A 615 -16.47 2.21 40.98
CA PRO A 615 -16.98 1.51 42.15
C PRO A 615 -18.48 1.80 42.33
N ILE A 616 -19.22 0.82 42.83
CA ILE A 616 -20.64 0.99 43.13
C ILE A 616 -20.77 2.05 44.23
N PRO A 617 -21.48 3.17 43.98
CA PRO A 617 -21.68 4.20 45.01
C PRO A 617 -22.44 3.65 46.22
N SER A 618 -22.08 4.09 47.42
CA SER A 618 -22.81 3.73 48.64
C SER A 618 -24.27 4.22 48.63
N THR A 619 -24.59 5.23 47.81
CA THR A 619 -25.90 5.87 47.67
C THR A 619 -26.83 5.27 46.60
N SER A 620 -26.43 4.21 45.89
CA SER A 620 -27.21 3.66 44.75
C SER A 620 -28.66 3.25 45.10
N ALA A 621 -29.66 3.56 44.30
CA ALA A 621 -31.00 3.00 44.53
C ALA A 621 -31.03 1.48 44.28
N LEU A 622 -31.94 0.75 44.91
CA LEU A 622 -32.11 -0.70 44.72
C LEU A 622 -33.39 -0.94 43.94
N ALA A 623 -33.26 -1.53 42.75
CA ALA A 623 -34.39 -1.88 41.91
C ALA A 623 -34.43 -3.39 41.69
N PHE A 624 -35.52 -4.03 42.06
CA PHE A 624 -35.76 -5.43 41.73
C PHE A 624 -36.17 -5.53 40.27
N PHE A 625 -35.64 -6.48 39.52
CA PHE A 625 -36.02 -6.68 38.13
C PHE A 625 -36.07 -8.17 37.80
N ASP A 626 -36.87 -8.49 36.79
CA ASP A 626 -37.00 -9.82 36.23
C ASP A 626 -37.34 -9.74 34.74
N LEU A 627 -37.06 -10.82 34.00
CA LEU A 627 -37.24 -10.90 32.55
C LEU A 627 -37.96 -12.19 32.17
N GLU A 628 -39.04 -12.07 31.42
CA GLU A 628 -39.56 -13.20 30.67
C GLU A 628 -38.91 -13.29 29.29
N THR A 629 -38.61 -14.51 28.87
CA THR A 629 -37.90 -14.77 27.61
C THR A 629 -38.55 -15.91 26.82
N THR A 630 -38.26 -16.00 25.52
CA THR A 630 -38.79 -17.08 24.66
C THR A 630 -38.26 -18.49 25.01
N GLY A 631 -37.27 -18.58 25.91
CA GLY A 631 -36.71 -19.83 26.43
C GLY A 631 -35.42 -19.63 27.22
N LEU A 632 -34.76 -20.73 27.61
CA LEU A 632 -33.55 -20.69 28.46
C LEU A 632 -32.22 -20.59 27.69
N SER A 633 -32.28 -20.37 26.37
CA SER A 633 -31.08 -20.28 25.51
C SER A 633 -30.47 -18.88 25.58
N LYS A 634 -29.16 -18.76 25.31
CA LYS A 634 -28.51 -17.45 25.12
C LYS A 634 -28.97 -16.69 23.86
N THR A 635 -29.71 -17.37 22.99
CA THR A 635 -30.31 -16.81 21.76
C THR A 635 -31.78 -16.48 21.94
N SER A 636 -32.34 -16.67 23.14
CA SER A 636 -33.72 -16.33 23.46
C SER A 636 -33.90 -14.81 23.49
N GLU A 637 -35.12 -14.37 23.18
CA GLU A 637 -35.48 -12.95 23.12
C GLU A 637 -36.24 -12.56 24.39
N ILE A 638 -36.04 -11.33 24.86
CA ILE A 638 -36.80 -10.74 25.97
C ILE A 638 -38.20 -10.40 25.47
N VAL A 639 -39.22 -10.91 26.16
CA VAL A 639 -40.64 -10.70 25.83
C VAL A 639 -41.38 -9.89 26.90
N GLN A 640 -40.88 -9.88 28.13
CA GLN A 640 -41.36 -9.00 29.19
C GLN A 640 -40.15 -8.50 30.00
N VAL A 641 -40.16 -7.22 30.36
CA VAL A 641 -39.20 -6.64 31.29
C VAL A 641 -39.95 -5.88 32.37
N SER A 642 -39.70 -6.27 33.62
CA SER A 642 -40.33 -5.65 34.78
C SER A 642 -39.31 -5.20 35.79
N ALA A 643 -39.57 -4.07 36.46
CA ALA A 643 -38.79 -3.64 37.61
C ALA A 643 -39.61 -2.89 38.64
N LYS A 644 -39.15 -2.95 39.88
CA LYS A 644 -39.71 -2.24 41.03
C LYS A 644 -38.61 -1.42 41.70
N LEU A 645 -38.81 -0.11 41.75
CA LEU A 645 -37.93 0.85 42.40
C LEU A 645 -38.72 1.59 43.48
N GLY A 646 -38.54 1.17 44.73
CA GLY A 646 -39.38 1.64 45.84
C GLY A 646 -40.85 1.25 45.63
N LEU A 647 -41.74 2.25 45.59
CA LEU A 647 -43.17 2.07 45.32
C LEU A 647 -43.53 2.12 43.83
N GLN A 648 -42.59 2.48 42.95
CA GLN A 648 -42.85 2.58 41.52
C GLN A 648 -42.56 1.25 40.83
N GLU A 649 -43.37 0.92 39.84
CA GLU A 649 -43.27 -0.32 39.08
C GLU A 649 -43.27 -0.02 37.58
N PHE A 650 -42.45 -0.76 36.86
CA PHE A 650 -42.32 -0.73 35.41
C PHE A 650 -42.62 -2.13 34.88
N ASN A 651 -43.42 -2.21 33.81
CA ASN A 651 -43.72 -3.46 33.11
C ASN A 651 -43.91 -3.14 31.62
N ALA A 652 -43.17 -3.83 30.76
CA ALA A 652 -43.28 -3.66 29.31
C ALA A 652 -43.19 -5.01 28.60
N PHE A 653 -44.09 -5.21 27.63
CA PHE A 653 -44.14 -6.39 26.77
C PHE A 653 -43.54 -6.11 25.40
N ILE A 654 -42.82 -7.08 24.85
CA ILE A 654 -42.12 -6.99 23.56
C ILE A 654 -42.54 -8.20 22.71
N VAL A 655 -42.94 -7.96 21.46
CA VAL A 655 -43.20 -9.06 20.51
C VAL A 655 -41.86 -9.67 20.07
N PRO A 656 -41.60 -10.97 20.31
CA PRO A 656 -40.38 -11.62 19.87
C PRO A 656 -40.38 -11.82 18.35
N SER A 657 -39.19 -11.89 17.73
CA SER A 657 -39.07 -12.23 16.31
C SER A 657 -39.19 -13.73 16.02
N HIS A 658 -38.99 -14.58 17.03
CA HIS A 658 -39.11 -16.03 16.92
C HIS A 658 -40.19 -16.57 17.87
N GLY A 659 -40.77 -17.71 17.51
CA GLY A 659 -41.74 -18.41 18.35
C GLY A 659 -41.16 -18.87 19.69
N PHE A 660 -42.05 -19.13 20.65
CA PHE A 660 -41.70 -19.64 21.97
C PHE A 660 -41.28 -21.11 21.92
N SER A 661 -40.36 -21.50 22.80
CA SER A 661 -40.20 -22.92 23.09
C SER A 661 -41.47 -23.47 23.77
N PRO A 662 -41.88 -24.73 23.50
CA PRO A 662 -43.10 -25.29 24.10
C PRO A 662 -43.12 -25.20 25.63
N SER A 663 -41.96 -25.36 26.28
CA SER A 663 -41.83 -25.22 27.72
C SER A 663 -41.93 -23.79 28.21
N ALA A 664 -41.43 -22.79 27.48
CA ALA A 664 -41.56 -21.39 27.87
C ALA A 664 -43.01 -20.92 27.77
N SER A 665 -43.69 -21.26 26.67
CA SER A 665 -45.10 -20.93 26.48
C SER A 665 -46.01 -21.58 27.53
N LEU A 666 -45.72 -22.83 27.93
CA LEU A 666 -46.45 -23.51 29.00
C LEU A 666 -46.25 -22.87 30.38
N VAL A 667 -45.05 -22.34 30.65
CA VAL A 667 -44.69 -21.81 31.97
C VAL A 667 -45.18 -20.37 32.16
N THR A 668 -45.00 -19.50 31.16
CA THR A 668 -45.36 -18.07 31.26
C THR A 668 -46.77 -17.77 30.78
N GLY A 669 -47.41 -18.72 30.09
CA GLY A 669 -48.67 -18.50 29.41
C GLY A 669 -48.57 -17.59 28.18
N LEU A 670 -47.35 -17.21 27.76
CA LEU A 670 -47.14 -16.32 26.62
C LEU A 670 -47.11 -17.08 25.28
N SER A 671 -47.80 -16.52 24.28
CA SER A 671 -47.82 -17.02 22.91
C SER A 671 -47.88 -15.89 21.89
N VAL A 672 -47.41 -16.12 20.66
CA VAL A 672 -47.62 -15.20 19.54
C VAL A 672 -48.65 -15.82 18.59
N ASP A 673 -49.71 -15.08 18.30
CA ASP A 673 -50.70 -15.40 17.27
C ASP A 673 -50.90 -14.20 16.34
N ASP A 674 -50.90 -14.43 15.03
CA ASP A 674 -50.93 -13.40 13.96
C ASP A 674 -49.99 -12.18 14.18
N GLY A 675 -48.80 -12.42 14.76
CA GLY A 675 -47.82 -11.37 15.05
C GLY A 675 -48.13 -10.51 16.29
N GLU A 676 -49.15 -10.87 17.07
CA GLU A 676 -49.53 -10.22 18.32
C GLU A 676 -49.21 -11.11 19.53
N LEU A 677 -48.85 -10.50 20.66
CA LEU A 677 -48.48 -11.23 21.88
C LEU A 677 -49.72 -11.41 22.77
N PHE A 678 -49.95 -12.65 23.20
CA PHE A 678 -51.01 -13.02 24.13
C PHE A 678 -50.43 -13.63 25.40
N GLN A 679 -51.06 -13.39 26.55
CA GLN A 679 -50.79 -14.06 27.81
C GLN A 679 -52.09 -14.74 28.28
N ASN A 680 -52.10 -16.06 28.42
CA ASN A 680 -53.28 -16.84 28.80
C ASN A 680 -54.54 -16.56 27.94
N GLY A 681 -54.34 -16.23 26.65
CA GLY A 681 -55.41 -15.91 25.71
C GLY A 681 -55.83 -14.42 25.66
N GLU A 682 -55.30 -13.57 26.54
CA GLU A 682 -55.53 -12.12 26.50
C GLU A 682 -54.44 -11.38 25.71
N LYS A 683 -54.85 -10.43 24.86
CA LYS A 683 -53.94 -9.65 24.02
C LYS A 683 -53.18 -8.61 24.85
N MET A 684 -51.85 -8.66 24.79
CA MET A 684 -50.99 -7.76 25.55
C MET A 684 -50.65 -6.49 24.76
N LYS A 685 -50.58 -5.36 25.47
CA LYS A 685 -50.08 -4.10 24.89
C LYS A 685 -48.56 -4.16 24.80
N THR A 686 -48.05 -4.24 23.58
CA THR A 686 -46.62 -4.38 23.33
C THR A 686 -45.95 -3.08 22.89
N MET A 687 -44.63 -3.03 23.05
CA MET A 687 -43.78 -1.94 22.61
C MET A 687 -42.64 -2.46 21.72
N PRO A 688 -42.15 -1.66 20.77
CA PRO A 688 -40.93 -1.99 20.04
C PRO A 688 -39.75 -2.17 21.01
N ARG A 689 -38.94 -3.21 20.80
CA ARG A 689 -37.81 -3.62 21.68
C ARG A 689 -36.92 -2.47 22.17
N ARG A 690 -36.55 -1.55 21.25
CA ARG A 690 -35.69 -0.40 21.56
C ARG A 690 -36.40 0.63 22.43
N LEU A 691 -37.70 0.85 22.22
CA LEU A 691 -38.48 1.77 23.03
C LEU A 691 -38.72 1.18 24.43
N ALA A 692 -39.07 -0.10 24.54
CA ALA A 692 -39.24 -0.77 25.84
C ALA A 692 -38.01 -0.65 26.73
N LEU A 693 -36.82 -0.97 26.20
CA LEU A 693 -35.57 -0.88 26.95
C LEU A 693 -35.07 0.56 27.17
N LYS A 694 -35.42 1.51 26.29
CA LYS A 694 -35.15 2.94 26.54
C LYS A 694 -36.04 3.46 27.68
N SER A 695 -37.33 3.16 27.66
CA SER A 695 -38.26 3.50 28.75
C SER A 695 -37.89 2.83 30.07
N PHE A 696 -37.31 1.63 30.03
CA PHE A 696 -36.74 0.98 31.20
C PHE A 696 -35.57 1.77 31.80
N ILE A 697 -34.62 2.25 30.97
CA ILE A 697 -33.52 3.11 31.42
C ILE A 697 -34.06 4.43 31.99
N ASP A 698 -35.06 5.01 31.32
CA ASP A 698 -35.68 6.27 31.74
C ASP A 698 -36.40 6.10 33.09
N PHE A 699 -37.08 4.96 33.34
CA PHE A 699 -37.68 4.61 34.63
C PHE A 699 -36.64 4.53 35.77
N LEU A 700 -35.45 4.03 35.48
CA LEU A 700 -34.35 3.94 36.45
C LEU A 700 -33.64 5.30 36.66
N THR A 701 -33.97 6.33 35.88
CA THR A 701 -33.35 7.65 35.95
C THR A 701 -34.07 8.52 37.00
N PRO A 702 -33.34 9.24 37.88
CA PRO A 702 -31.88 9.39 37.94
C PRO A 702 -31.17 8.22 38.64
N GLY A 703 -29.98 7.86 38.13
CA GLY A 703 -29.05 6.95 38.82
C GLY A 703 -28.31 7.60 39.99
N PRO A 704 -27.44 6.86 40.71
CA PRO A 704 -26.98 5.48 40.43
C PRO A 704 -27.94 4.40 40.93
N VAL A 705 -28.09 3.28 40.21
CA VAL A 705 -28.98 2.16 40.57
C VAL A 705 -28.23 0.82 40.57
N ILE A 706 -28.64 -0.11 41.45
CA ILE A 706 -28.27 -1.53 41.45
C ILE A 706 -29.52 -2.34 41.12
N LEU A 707 -29.40 -3.24 40.14
CA LEU A 707 -30.47 -4.16 39.75
C LEU A 707 -30.37 -5.48 40.51
N ILE A 708 -31.47 -5.91 41.13
CA ILE A 708 -31.55 -7.10 41.98
C ILE A 708 -32.40 -8.15 41.28
N ALA A 709 -31.86 -9.35 41.10
CA ALA A 709 -32.57 -10.49 40.51
C ALA A 709 -32.20 -11.80 41.23
N HIS A 710 -33.08 -12.80 41.16
CA HIS A 710 -32.85 -14.10 41.75
C HIS A 710 -32.16 -15.04 40.75
N ASN A 711 -30.93 -15.48 41.04
CA ASN A 711 -30.08 -16.20 40.07
C ASN A 711 -29.78 -15.38 38.79
N GLY A 712 -29.94 -14.06 38.87
CA GLY A 712 -29.82 -13.14 37.75
C GLY A 712 -28.40 -13.00 37.19
N GLY A 713 -27.37 -13.35 37.95
CA GLY A 713 -25.99 -13.33 37.45
C GLY A 713 -25.75 -14.36 36.34
N ARG A 714 -26.56 -15.42 36.28
CA ARG A 714 -26.42 -16.49 35.30
C ARG A 714 -27.25 -16.28 34.04
N PHE A 715 -28.37 -15.57 34.14
CA PHE A 715 -29.36 -15.47 33.07
C PHE A 715 -29.79 -14.03 32.79
N ASP A 716 -30.49 -13.38 33.73
CA ASP A 716 -31.17 -12.10 33.53
C ASP A 716 -30.21 -10.94 33.20
N ALA A 717 -29.16 -10.76 34.02
CA ALA A 717 -28.17 -9.72 33.78
C ALA A 717 -27.40 -9.94 32.47
N PRO A 718 -26.92 -11.16 32.15
CA PRO A 718 -26.37 -11.45 30.84
C PRO A 718 -27.32 -11.18 29.66
N MET A 719 -28.60 -11.55 29.79
CA MET A 719 -29.60 -11.38 28.74
C MET A 719 -29.87 -9.90 28.45
N LEU A 720 -30.14 -9.13 29.52
CA LEU A 720 -30.36 -7.69 29.44
C LEU A 720 -29.18 -6.96 28.80
N LEU A 721 -27.95 -7.25 29.24
CA LEU A 721 -26.75 -6.59 28.72
C LEU A 721 -26.47 -6.92 27.26
N ASN A 722 -26.80 -8.12 26.80
CA ASN A 722 -26.65 -8.51 25.39
C ASN A 722 -27.66 -7.76 24.51
N GLU A 723 -28.91 -7.62 24.95
CA GLU A 723 -29.95 -6.91 24.21
C GLU A 723 -29.69 -5.39 24.19
N LEU A 724 -29.30 -4.79 25.32
CA LEU A 724 -28.89 -3.38 25.36
C LEU A 724 -27.69 -3.10 24.45
N ARG A 725 -26.76 -4.05 24.33
CA ARG A 725 -25.62 -3.96 23.41
C ARG A 725 -26.07 -4.06 21.96
N SER A 726 -26.96 -5.00 21.61
CA SER A 726 -27.46 -5.16 20.24
C SER A 726 -28.22 -3.91 19.75
N LEU A 727 -28.86 -3.19 20.67
CA LEU A 727 -29.64 -1.98 20.39
C LEU A 727 -28.86 -0.67 20.53
N GLY A 728 -27.58 -0.71 20.92
CA GLY A 728 -26.76 0.49 21.12
C GLY A 728 -27.21 1.37 22.31
N LEU A 729 -27.86 0.79 23.32
CA LEU A 729 -28.34 1.48 24.53
C LEU A 729 -27.44 1.25 25.77
N LEU A 730 -26.36 0.46 25.62
CA LEU A 730 -25.50 0.07 26.74
C LEU A 730 -24.85 1.27 27.47
N GLN A 731 -24.48 2.32 26.75
CA GLN A 731 -23.86 3.51 27.34
C GLN A 731 -24.85 4.33 28.17
N ASP A 732 -26.07 4.52 27.66
CA ASP A 732 -27.17 5.16 28.39
C ASP A 732 -27.47 4.37 29.68
N PHE A 733 -27.54 3.05 29.57
CA PHE A 733 -27.75 2.16 30.73
C PHE A 733 -26.63 2.27 31.76
N GLN A 734 -25.37 2.27 31.34
CA GLN A 734 -24.20 2.43 32.23
C GLN A 734 -24.12 3.81 32.88
N SER A 735 -24.83 4.82 32.37
CA SER A 735 -24.90 6.13 33.04
C SER A 735 -25.83 6.12 34.26
N VAL A 736 -26.73 5.14 34.34
CA VAL A 736 -27.77 5.02 35.37
C VAL A 736 -27.52 3.82 36.29
N VAL A 737 -27.22 2.65 35.72
CA VAL A 737 -27.05 1.38 36.46
C VAL A 737 -25.58 1.06 36.65
N PHE A 738 -25.18 0.87 37.91
CA PHE A 738 -23.78 0.66 38.30
C PHE A 738 -23.45 -0.80 38.62
N GLY A 739 -24.45 -1.62 38.93
CA GLY A 739 -24.21 -3.04 39.22
C GLY A 739 -25.46 -3.90 39.30
N PHE A 740 -25.22 -5.18 39.53
CA PHE A 740 -26.22 -6.23 39.73
C PHE A 740 -25.99 -6.95 41.06
N CYS A 741 -27.07 -7.32 41.74
CA CYS A 741 -27.04 -8.16 42.93
C CYS A 741 -27.79 -9.47 42.65
N ASP A 742 -27.10 -10.60 42.81
CA ASP A 742 -27.73 -11.93 42.74
C ASP A 742 -28.13 -12.37 44.14
N THR A 743 -29.44 -12.58 44.36
CA THR A 743 -29.96 -12.91 45.69
C THR A 743 -29.75 -14.39 46.06
N LEU A 744 -29.48 -15.29 45.11
CA LEU A 744 -29.37 -16.72 45.40
C LEU A 744 -28.19 -17.07 46.33
N PRO A 745 -26.96 -16.56 46.11
CA PRO A 745 -25.86 -16.77 47.06
C PRO A 745 -26.12 -16.16 48.45
N LEU A 746 -26.76 -14.99 48.50
CA LEU A 746 -27.14 -14.29 49.73
C LEU A 746 -28.13 -15.12 50.56
N LEU A 747 -29.20 -15.60 49.93
CA LEU A 747 -30.23 -16.42 50.57
C LEU A 747 -29.65 -17.75 51.07
N LYS A 748 -28.75 -18.37 50.32
CA LYS A 748 -28.02 -19.57 50.77
C LYS A 748 -27.18 -19.30 52.02
N LYS A 749 -26.56 -18.13 52.13
CA LYS A 749 -25.78 -17.72 53.30
C LYS A 749 -26.67 -17.47 54.52
N LYS A 750 -27.85 -16.86 54.32
CA LYS A 750 -28.81 -16.53 55.39
C LYS A 750 -29.66 -17.71 55.85
N LEU A 751 -29.86 -18.72 55.01
CA LEU A 751 -30.70 -19.89 55.30
C LEU A 751 -29.88 -21.20 55.27
N PRO A 752 -28.84 -21.37 56.13
CA PRO A 752 -28.00 -22.57 56.13
C PRO A 752 -28.79 -23.83 56.51
N GLU A 753 -29.80 -23.72 57.39
CA GLU A 753 -30.65 -24.84 57.78
C GLU A 753 -31.49 -25.38 56.62
N ARG A 754 -31.89 -24.50 55.68
CA ARG A 754 -32.58 -24.89 54.45
C ARG A 754 -31.69 -25.74 53.54
N ILE A 755 -30.39 -25.41 53.47
CA ILE A 755 -29.38 -26.20 52.74
C ILE A 755 -29.22 -27.57 53.38
N LYS A 756 -29.08 -27.64 54.71
CA LYS A 756 -28.98 -28.92 55.44
C LYS A 756 -30.23 -29.79 55.22
N ALA A 757 -31.40 -29.18 55.21
CA ALA A 757 -32.67 -29.83 54.93
C ALA A 757 -32.91 -30.16 53.44
N LYS A 758 -31.96 -29.85 52.54
CA LYS A 758 -32.05 -30.07 51.08
C LYS A 758 -33.32 -29.48 50.44
N LYS A 759 -33.86 -28.39 51.01
CA LYS A 759 -35.03 -27.70 50.45
C LYS A 759 -34.64 -26.84 49.24
N SER A 760 -35.59 -26.65 48.33
CA SER A 760 -35.40 -25.89 47.08
C SER A 760 -35.19 -24.39 47.35
N PHE A 761 -34.35 -23.75 46.55
CA PHE A 761 -34.20 -22.28 46.52
C PHE A 761 -34.84 -21.67 45.27
N ARG A 762 -35.78 -22.36 44.62
CA ARG A 762 -36.60 -21.73 43.58
C ARG A 762 -37.46 -20.63 44.22
N GLN A 763 -37.62 -19.53 43.52
CA GLN A 763 -38.27 -18.34 44.04
C GLN A 763 -39.71 -18.60 44.52
N SER A 764 -40.53 -19.30 43.72
CA SER A 764 -41.88 -19.70 44.12
C SER A 764 -41.92 -20.53 45.40
N VAL A 765 -40.99 -21.48 45.56
CA VAL A 765 -40.90 -22.31 46.78
C VAL A 765 -40.42 -21.50 47.97
N LEU A 766 -39.57 -20.50 47.76
CA LEU A 766 -39.14 -19.59 48.83
C LEU A 766 -40.29 -18.67 49.27
N ALA A 767 -41.13 -18.21 48.35
CA ALA A 767 -42.30 -17.40 48.69
C ALA A 767 -43.30 -18.17 49.55
N GLU A 768 -43.68 -19.38 49.11
CA GLU A 768 -44.60 -20.24 49.86
C GLU A 768 -44.08 -20.55 51.28
N ASP A 769 -42.79 -20.88 51.39
CA ASP A 769 -42.21 -21.31 52.67
C ASP A 769 -41.91 -20.15 53.63
N LEU A 770 -41.66 -18.92 53.14
CA LEU A 770 -41.12 -17.81 53.95
C LEU A 770 -42.03 -16.59 54.03
N VAL A 771 -42.95 -16.42 53.08
CA VAL A 771 -43.88 -15.28 53.05
C VAL A 771 -45.29 -15.74 53.44
N GLY A 772 -45.73 -16.91 52.96
CA GLY A 772 -47.00 -17.53 53.33
C GLY A 772 -47.62 -18.35 52.21
N SER A 773 -48.67 -19.12 52.53
CA SER A 773 -49.41 -19.92 51.56
C SER A 773 -50.09 -19.04 50.51
N GLY A 774 -49.88 -19.32 49.23
CA GLY A 774 -50.43 -18.53 48.11
C GLY A 774 -49.54 -17.33 47.71
N ALA A 775 -48.37 -17.16 48.33
CA ALA A 775 -47.43 -16.10 47.97
C ALA A 775 -46.75 -16.32 46.60
N ALA A 776 -46.87 -17.50 46.01
CA ALA A 776 -46.42 -17.79 44.65
C ALA A 776 -47.54 -17.73 43.59
N ASP A 777 -48.75 -17.30 43.95
CA ASP A 777 -49.86 -17.16 43.00
C ASP A 777 -49.50 -16.13 41.91
N GLY A 778 -49.60 -16.55 40.65
CA GLY A 778 -49.23 -15.71 39.50
C GLY A 778 -47.73 -15.64 39.18
N ALA A 779 -46.91 -16.53 39.75
CA ALA A 779 -45.51 -16.71 39.32
C ALA A 779 -45.42 -16.99 37.81
N HIS A 780 -44.28 -16.67 37.19
CA HIS A 780 -44.08 -16.69 35.72
C HIS A 780 -44.71 -15.50 34.97
N ASP A 781 -44.98 -14.42 35.70
CA ASP A 781 -45.09 -13.06 35.20
C ASP A 781 -43.98 -12.23 35.85
N SER A 782 -43.11 -11.61 35.04
CA SER A 782 -41.94 -10.90 35.58
C SER A 782 -42.27 -9.80 36.58
N LEU A 783 -43.45 -9.16 36.52
CA LEU A 783 -43.83 -8.14 37.50
C LEU A 783 -44.23 -8.76 38.84
N VAL A 784 -44.95 -9.89 38.80
CA VAL A 784 -45.29 -10.67 40.00
C VAL A 784 -44.02 -11.23 40.62
N ASP A 785 -43.10 -11.74 39.82
CA ASP A 785 -41.83 -12.29 40.29
C ASP A 785 -40.95 -11.21 40.93
N VAL A 786 -40.93 -9.99 40.41
CA VAL A 786 -40.26 -8.85 41.04
C VAL A 786 -40.85 -8.51 42.42
N ARG A 787 -42.19 -8.50 42.56
CA ARG A 787 -42.86 -8.23 43.85
C ARG A 787 -42.60 -9.36 44.85
N MET A 788 -42.69 -10.61 44.38
CA MET A 788 -42.39 -11.80 45.17
C MET A 788 -40.95 -11.77 45.68
N LEU A 789 -39.97 -11.40 44.85
CA LEU A 789 -38.57 -11.29 45.27
C LEU A 789 -38.39 -10.26 46.38
N ALA A 790 -39.02 -9.09 46.26
CA ALA A 790 -38.96 -8.05 47.28
C ALA A 790 -39.49 -8.56 48.63
N ASN A 791 -40.64 -9.25 48.63
CA ASN A 791 -41.24 -9.81 49.84
C ASN A 791 -40.37 -10.91 50.48
N ILE A 792 -39.71 -11.76 49.68
CA ILE A 792 -38.78 -12.79 50.19
C ILE A 792 -37.56 -12.14 50.86
N ILE A 793 -37.00 -11.09 50.26
CA ILE A 793 -35.84 -10.39 50.82
C ILE A 793 -36.19 -9.70 52.14
N GLU A 794 -37.37 -9.11 52.22
CA GLU A 794 -37.90 -8.51 53.44
C GLU A 794 -38.16 -9.55 54.54
N SER A 795 -38.81 -10.68 54.22
CA SER A 795 -39.13 -11.73 55.21
C SER A 795 -37.89 -12.42 55.78
N VAL A 796 -36.82 -12.56 54.98
CA VAL A 796 -35.53 -13.12 55.42
C VAL A 796 -34.70 -12.09 56.22
N GLY A 797 -35.09 -10.81 56.23
CA GLY A 797 -34.37 -9.76 56.94
C GLY A 797 -33.02 -9.39 56.30
N ILE A 798 -32.91 -9.47 54.98
CA ILE A 798 -31.72 -9.01 54.25
C ILE A 798 -31.82 -7.50 54.08
N ASN A 799 -30.88 -6.77 54.68
CA ASN A 799 -30.91 -5.31 54.61
C ASN A 799 -30.26 -4.74 53.32
N ASN A 800 -30.49 -3.44 53.08
CA ASN A 800 -30.00 -2.76 51.87
C ASN A 800 -28.46 -2.70 51.78
N GLU A 801 -27.74 -2.72 52.90
CA GLU A 801 -26.27 -2.72 52.90
C GLU A 801 -25.71 -4.08 52.49
N GLU A 802 -26.36 -5.17 52.90
CA GLU A 802 -26.02 -6.53 52.47
C GLU A 802 -26.22 -6.71 50.96
N LEU A 803 -27.28 -6.12 50.39
CA LEU A 803 -27.52 -6.13 48.94
C LEU A 803 -26.44 -5.35 48.18
N ARG A 804 -26.05 -4.16 48.67
CA ARG A 804 -24.99 -3.33 48.05
C ARG A 804 -23.62 -4.00 48.10
N SER A 805 -23.25 -4.54 49.27
CA SER A 805 -21.93 -5.15 49.49
C SER A 805 -21.71 -6.46 48.72
N ASN A 806 -22.79 -7.15 48.33
CA ASN A 806 -22.73 -8.36 47.50
C ASN A 806 -23.03 -8.09 46.01
N SER A 807 -23.10 -6.83 45.61
CA SER A 807 -23.30 -6.44 44.22
C SER A 807 -22.01 -6.49 43.40
N VAL A 808 -22.14 -6.81 42.12
CA VAL A 808 -21.06 -6.83 41.13
C VAL A 808 -21.26 -5.71 40.12
N THR A 809 -20.19 -5.05 39.67
CA THR A 809 -20.32 -3.94 38.72
C THR A 809 -20.79 -4.41 37.35
N VAL A 810 -21.45 -3.55 36.58
CA VAL A 810 -21.79 -3.84 35.17
C VAL A 810 -20.54 -4.24 34.38
N HIS A 811 -19.40 -3.58 34.65
CA HIS A 811 -18.10 -3.93 34.07
C HIS A 811 -17.71 -5.39 34.35
N SER A 812 -17.81 -5.84 35.60
CA SER A 812 -17.43 -7.20 35.98
C SER A 812 -18.30 -8.26 35.31
N VAL A 813 -19.61 -8.01 35.15
CA VAL A 813 -20.53 -8.91 34.44
C VAL A 813 -20.17 -9.00 32.95
N LEU A 814 -19.92 -7.86 32.30
CA LEU A 814 -19.48 -7.81 30.89
C LEU A 814 -18.15 -8.54 30.68
N MET A 815 -17.17 -8.36 31.57
CA MET A 815 -15.89 -9.06 31.52
C MET A 815 -16.05 -10.55 31.72
N ALA A 816 -16.88 -10.99 32.67
CA ALA A 816 -17.19 -12.40 32.88
C ALA A 816 -17.84 -13.04 31.64
N GLN A 817 -18.69 -12.31 30.90
CA GLN A 817 -19.25 -12.79 29.63
C GLN A 817 -18.17 -12.96 28.55
N VAL A 818 -17.25 -12.00 28.42
CA VAL A 818 -16.14 -12.06 27.47
C VAL A 818 -15.20 -13.22 27.79
N GLU A 819 -14.84 -13.40 29.07
CA GLU A 819 -14.02 -14.52 29.53
C GLU A 819 -14.70 -15.87 29.31
N ALA A 820 -16.01 -15.97 29.56
CA ALA A 820 -16.79 -17.17 29.30
C ALA A 820 -16.86 -17.50 27.80
N ALA A 821 -17.01 -16.50 26.93
CA ALA A 821 -16.98 -16.68 25.48
C ALA A 821 -15.61 -17.15 24.99
N LYS A 822 -14.52 -16.51 25.45
CA LYS A 822 -13.13 -16.91 25.17
C LYS A 822 -12.86 -18.34 25.66
N THR A 823 -13.28 -18.65 26.88
CA THR A 823 -13.15 -19.99 27.46
C THR A 823 -13.90 -21.01 26.63
N LYS A 824 -15.10 -20.71 26.10
CA LYS A 824 -15.85 -21.62 25.23
C LYS A 824 -15.13 -21.89 23.92
N VAL A 825 -14.58 -20.85 23.28
CA VAL A 825 -13.79 -20.98 22.04
C VAL A 825 -12.52 -21.80 22.29
N ASN A 826 -11.75 -21.44 23.31
CA ASN A 826 -10.54 -22.19 23.69
C ASN A 826 -10.88 -23.64 24.09
N ARG A 827 -12.01 -23.87 24.74
CA ARG A 827 -12.44 -25.21 25.14
C ARG A 827 -12.77 -26.07 23.93
N HIS A 828 -13.44 -25.51 22.91
CA HIS A 828 -13.72 -26.18 21.65
C HIS A 828 -12.41 -26.53 20.92
N ASP A 829 -11.45 -25.60 20.90
CA ASP A 829 -10.14 -25.82 20.30
C ASP A 829 -9.36 -26.98 20.95
N LEU A 830 -9.53 -27.17 22.26
CA LEU A 830 -8.94 -28.26 23.03
C LEU A 830 -9.73 -29.59 22.97
N ASP A 831 -10.85 -29.66 22.23
CA ASP A 831 -11.66 -30.90 22.14
C ASP A 831 -10.92 -32.06 21.47
N CYS A 832 -9.92 -31.78 20.64
CA CYS A 832 -9.06 -32.79 20.04
C CYS A 832 -8.22 -33.59 21.07
N LEU A 833 -8.14 -33.12 22.32
CA LEU A 833 -7.46 -33.81 23.42
C LEU A 833 -8.44 -34.64 24.29
N LYS A 834 -9.72 -34.72 23.91
CA LYS A 834 -10.71 -35.59 24.56
C LYS A 834 -10.28 -37.06 24.41
N GLY A 835 -10.12 -37.75 25.54
CA GLY A 835 -9.68 -39.16 25.60
C GLY A 835 -8.38 -39.35 26.39
N GLY A 836 -7.42 -38.43 26.27
CA GLY A 836 -6.19 -38.46 27.08
C GLY A 836 -6.24 -37.62 28.36
N VAL A 837 -7.15 -36.63 28.42
CA VAL A 837 -7.25 -35.67 29.52
C VAL A 837 -8.72 -35.40 29.87
N SER A 838 -9.03 -35.21 31.16
CA SER A 838 -10.40 -35.02 31.64
C SER A 838 -11.02 -33.68 31.20
N THR A 839 -12.34 -33.66 31.02
CA THR A 839 -13.13 -32.46 30.67
C THR A 839 -12.90 -31.29 31.63
N GLY A 840 -12.69 -31.57 32.92
CA GLY A 840 -12.37 -30.56 33.92
C GLY A 840 -11.01 -29.89 33.67
N MET A 841 -10.00 -30.65 33.26
CA MET A 841 -8.66 -30.12 32.96
C MET A 841 -8.65 -29.31 31.66
N LEU A 842 -9.35 -29.79 30.62
CA LEU A 842 -9.50 -29.04 29.37
C LEU A 842 -10.18 -27.68 29.60
N THR A 843 -11.16 -27.64 30.50
CA THR A 843 -11.80 -26.38 30.93
C THR A 843 -10.83 -25.47 31.69
N LYS A 844 -9.96 -26.04 32.54
CA LYS A 844 -8.94 -25.28 33.27
C LYS A 844 -7.89 -24.67 32.33
N MET A 845 -7.46 -25.42 31.32
CA MET A 845 -6.57 -24.95 30.26
C MET A 845 -7.21 -23.83 29.43
N ALA A 846 -8.47 -24.01 29.03
CA ALA A 846 -9.21 -23.02 28.27
C ALA A 846 -9.36 -21.69 29.03
N LYS A 847 -9.62 -21.75 30.35
CA LYS A 847 -9.66 -20.58 31.25
C LYS A 847 -8.29 -19.91 31.40
N ALA A 848 -7.21 -20.69 31.39
CA ALA A 848 -5.83 -20.17 31.42
C ALA A 848 -5.34 -19.62 30.06
N GLY A 849 -6.23 -19.53 29.06
CA GLY A 849 -5.91 -19.03 27.72
C GLY A 849 -5.04 -19.95 26.89
N VAL A 850 -4.97 -21.24 27.23
CA VAL A 850 -4.16 -22.24 26.51
C VAL A 850 -4.99 -22.80 25.35
N THR A 851 -4.44 -22.73 24.13
CA THR A 851 -5.02 -23.27 22.90
C THR A 851 -4.20 -24.45 22.37
N ILE A 852 -4.76 -25.26 21.48
CA ILE A 852 -4.05 -26.41 20.90
C ILE A 852 -2.83 -25.97 20.09
N ASP A 853 -2.96 -24.89 19.33
CA ASP A 853 -1.87 -24.31 18.54
C ASP A 853 -0.73 -23.83 19.44
N PHE A 854 -1.07 -23.26 20.59
CA PHE A 854 -0.07 -22.80 21.56
C PHE A 854 0.69 -23.97 22.18
N LEU A 855 0.00 -25.08 22.46
CA LEU A 855 0.63 -26.32 22.94
C LEU A 855 1.52 -26.97 21.88
N LYS A 856 1.03 -27.08 20.63
CA LYS A 856 1.80 -27.63 19.50
C LYS A 856 3.05 -26.82 19.24
N LYS A 857 2.93 -25.49 19.26
CA LYS A 857 4.06 -24.58 19.10
C LYS A 857 5.05 -24.69 20.24
N SER A 858 4.58 -24.68 21.50
CA SER A 858 5.44 -24.85 22.67
C SER A 858 6.22 -26.17 22.62
N TYR A 859 5.58 -27.24 22.16
CA TYR A 859 6.23 -28.53 21.96
C TYR A 859 7.25 -28.51 20.81
N SER A 860 6.94 -27.83 19.71
CA SER A 860 7.85 -27.70 18.56
C SER A 860 9.10 -26.86 18.87
N ASP A 861 8.95 -25.83 19.70
CA ASP A 861 10.02 -24.88 20.04
C ASP A 861 10.98 -25.43 21.11
N GLY A 862 10.52 -26.31 22.03
CA GLY A 862 11.34 -26.76 23.17
C GLY A 862 10.97 -28.13 23.76
N GLY A 863 10.24 -28.97 23.02
CA GLY A 863 9.92 -30.34 23.42
C GLY A 863 9.01 -30.45 24.66
N GLU A 864 9.16 -31.57 25.38
CA GLU A 864 8.36 -31.92 26.56
C GLU A 864 8.53 -30.96 27.73
N ASP A 865 9.75 -30.46 27.93
CA ASP A 865 10.09 -29.56 29.02
C ASP A 865 9.40 -28.20 28.87
N ALA A 866 9.29 -27.70 27.64
CA ALA A 866 8.61 -26.43 27.36
C ALA A 866 7.10 -26.49 27.66
N VAL A 867 6.44 -27.61 27.34
CA VAL A 867 5.01 -27.81 27.67
C VAL A 867 4.82 -27.97 29.18
N THR A 868 5.74 -28.65 29.85
CA THR A 868 5.74 -28.83 31.31
C THR A 868 5.93 -27.50 32.04
N MET A 869 6.87 -26.68 31.60
CA MET A 869 7.07 -25.33 32.13
C MET A 869 5.85 -24.43 31.88
N LEU A 870 5.28 -24.49 30.68
CA LEU A 870 4.14 -23.65 30.32
C LEU A 870 2.91 -23.92 31.19
N LEU A 871 2.61 -25.19 31.47
CA LEU A 871 1.43 -25.57 32.27
C LEU A 871 1.69 -25.55 33.77
N GLY A 872 2.96 -25.66 34.17
CA GLY A 872 3.44 -25.68 35.55
C GLY A 872 3.89 -24.33 36.10
N GLU A 873 4.00 -23.29 35.27
CA GLU A 873 4.32 -21.91 35.69
C GLU A 873 3.40 -21.45 36.82
N ASP A 874 3.96 -20.87 37.89
CA ASP A 874 3.14 -20.37 39.00
C ASP A 874 2.57 -18.99 38.65
N VAL A 875 1.25 -18.90 38.66
CA VAL A 875 0.50 -17.66 38.50
C VAL A 875 -0.27 -17.42 39.81
N ASN A 876 0.10 -16.37 40.54
CA ASN A 876 -0.49 -16.01 41.84
C ASN A 876 -0.40 -17.14 42.89
N GLY A 877 0.77 -17.80 42.99
CA GLY A 877 1.04 -18.84 43.99
C GLY A 877 0.36 -20.19 43.73
N ARG A 878 -0.26 -20.37 42.56
CA ARG A 878 -0.83 -21.65 42.10
C ARG A 878 -0.34 -21.97 40.68
N PRO A 879 -0.21 -23.25 40.31
CA PRO A 879 0.20 -23.60 38.96
C PRO A 879 -0.86 -23.18 37.95
N ARG A 880 -0.41 -22.56 36.86
CA ARG A 880 -1.21 -22.02 35.75
C ARG A 880 -2.28 -23.00 35.28
N VAL A 881 -1.91 -24.27 35.14
CA VAL A 881 -2.85 -25.36 34.89
C VAL A 881 -2.60 -26.54 35.83
N THR A 882 -1.41 -27.14 35.82
CA THR A 882 -1.09 -28.31 36.65
C THR A 882 0.41 -28.58 36.70
N LYS A 883 0.90 -29.09 37.84
CA LYS A 883 2.25 -29.65 38.02
C LYS A 883 2.23 -31.20 38.10
N ASN A 884 1.06 -31.82 37.93
CA ASN A 884 0.93 -33.27 38.06
C ASN A 884 1.56 -33.98 36.86
N LYS A 885 2.65 -34.71 37.11
CA LYS A 885 3.45 -35.41 36.09
C LYS A 885 2.63 -36.40 35.24
N LYS A 886 1.68 -37.13 35.84
CA LYS A 886 0.85 -38.11 35.11
C LYS A 886 -0.08 -37.42 34.09
N ILE A 887 -0.63 -36.27 34.45
CA ILE A 887 -1.51 -35.50 33.57
C ILE A 887 -0.71 -34.86 32.44
N LEU A 888 0.49 -34.35 32.74
CA LEU A 888 1.39 -33.76 31.75
C LEU A 888 1.88 -34.80 30.73
N LEU A 889 2.26 -36.00 31.19
CA LEU A 889 2.67 -37.10 30.30
C LEU A 889 1.56 -37.53 29.35
N ASN A 890 0.32 -37.70 29.85
CA ASN A 890 -0.83 -38.01 29.01
C ASN A 890 -1.08 -36.90 27.98
N LEU A 891 -0.97 -35.64 28.39
CA LEU A 891 -1.17 -34.48 27.52
C LEU A 891 -0.10 -34.39 26.43
N ILE A 892 1.17 -34.61 26.77
CA ILE A 892 2.29 -34.68 25.84
C ILE A 892 2.12 -35.83 24.85
N THR A 893 1.63 -36.98 25.31
CA THR A 893 1.36 -38.14 24.46
C THR A 893 0.28 -37.83 23.41
N GLU A 894 -0.81 -37.18 23.81
CA GLU A 894 -1.84 -36.74 22.86
C GLU A 894 -1.35 -35.64 21.92
N ILE A 895 -0.51 -34.70 22.39
CA ILE A 895 0.12 -33.68 21.53
C ILE A 895 1.03 -34.35 20.48
N LYS A 896 1.82 -35.36 20.86
CA LYS A 896 2.66 -36.14 19.94
C LYS A 896 1.84 -36.80 18.84
N LYS A 897 0.71 -37.44 19.19
CA LYS A 897 -0.22 -38.04 18.23
C LYS A 897 -0.83 -37.02 17.26
N LEU A 898 -0.99 -35.77 17.68
CA LEU A 898 -1.51 -34.68 16.86
C LEU A 898 -0.45 -33.98 16.00
N LEU A 899 0.83 -34.32 16.19
CA LEU A 899 1.99 -33.79 15.47
C LEU A 899 2.64 -34.84 14.53
N SER A 900 2.45 -36.13 14.82
CA SER A 900 2.62 -37.24 13.89
C SER A 900 1.50 -37.23 12.84
#